data_AF-A0A925CBF6-F1
#
_entry.id   AF-A0A925CBF6-F1
#
_cell.length_a   1.000
_cell.length_b   1.000
_cell.length_c   1.000
_cell.angle_alpha   90.00
_cell.angle_beta   90.00
_cell.angle_gamma   90.00
#
_symmetry.space_group_name_H-M   'P 1'
#
loop_
_entity.id
_entity.type
_entity.pdbx_description
1 polymer ?
#
loop_
_entity_poly.entity_id
_entity_poly.type
_entity_poly.pdbx_seq_one_letter_code
_entity_poly.pdbx_strand_id
1 'polypeptide(L)'
;MSRKWQRSKQWDDRHLRGWLRPARFVLRTFSSVPLAIVLLTSVAIYGTLASVPIGMLALAPTYLFYGLTLVSLTLVGVGVATWLASRGMRAASAGVAWRFIITFLLGLTVAAGSVWAWTHFLWPTLRYDAASGSGIQFFSDIVRQYRSTTLRRLPGMEMSEVEFYAWWPLRYILVLFVLNMMTATVRRIEFIFPNLGVLTVHTGIVLIALGSAFYQANKQEGDLLLLAGTPDDQGLTTPGPFEDSFHDRNDVALWLVQDGRGYEQRMLEGLPRYNPYNLDVLAAETAPGGDRAAPELGNHRRLDMRMPAGSRTTVDSDLRIRIVGYAPYAELQPRWMPAPARSAAGANPIRFIEILSAVPAAGEEVPESPTADGARVVASFALAPRIPSQRLTDIGAPLSVEYARTTPPDRWTQLATPLPPQTHHALLITIPGERYSTAVPIVQGQEFMVPGYTIMVEQILPRPPFPIITPGYENAPSSVAIVRVTPTVADASGAFTRYLYSRFPEISQDMLDELNESGMPRRRDPDPAISLAYLDASRVQVYIDEVVEAAATDPAAPPPLRALLRAPGGEVITINSLPERGVIPVAPMVWIRLGERWAHAESVESPRPVPDRDQDRQFIGNHHQATIAVEVSLDPASKSGQLFPKWKRTLWLPFAQFLKLASEQERRIEVPDGRVIGLVFGKKLHRFPGLTVQLTDFEMFPYPHSDTPRDYRSNLRVSVDGPSATYKEIARPTSLNEPLLVRVPFRPRTDVPGVINMIGRLASVIVPTQYKLSQAGWDAQGWQQTKTLADRGEIPRPMARFTILGVGNNPGIYVIATGAVLMSIGIPWAFYVKPLIMRRRRDRLKKEHAAKVGAVHASAPARAGVAP
;
A
#
# COMPACT_ATOMS: atom_id res chain seq x y z
N MET A 1 12.17 54.41 -7.99
CA MET A 1 12.67 53.45 -9.02
C MET A 1 14.15 53.70 -9.27
N SER A 2 14.96 52.68 -9.60
CA SER A 2 16.40 52.88 -9.87
C SER A 2 16.63 53.67 -11.17
N ARG A 3 17.70 54.48 -11.22
CA ARG A 3 18.08 55.22 -12.44
C ARG A 3 18.40 54.27 -13.60
N LYS A 4 19.01 53.10 -13.32
CA LYS A 4 19.24 52.06 -14.33
C LYS A 4 17.95 51.58 -15.00
N TRP A 5 16.90 51.31 -14.22
CA TRP A 5 15.61 50.90 -14.78
C TRP A 5 15.01 51.97 -15.70
N GLN A 6 15.08 53.25 -15.32
CA GLN A 6 14.60 54.35 -16.16
C GLN A 6 15.37 54.41 -17.49
N ARG A 7 16.71 54.25 -17.46
CA ARG A 7 17.54 54.17 -18.67
C ARG A 7 17.18 52.98 -19.54
N SER A 8 17.02 51.79 -18.95
CA SER A 8 16.60 50.59 -19.68
C SER A 8 15.21 50.75 -20.29
N LYS A 9 14.27 51.39 -19.57
CA LYS A 9 12.92 51.69 -20.09
C LYS A 9 12.97 52.64 -21.29
N GLN A 10 13.74 53.72 -21.19
CA GLN A 10 13.93 54.68 -22.28
C GLN A 10 14.61 54.02 -23.49
N TRP A 11 15.60 53.15 -23.27
CA TRP A 11 16.24 52.38 -24.33
C TRP A 11 15.24 51.50 -25.06
N ASP A 12 14.38 50.76 -24.34
CA ASP A 12 13.32 49.96 -24.95
C ASP A 12 12.37 50.80 -25.81
N ASP A 13 11.95 51.97 -25.30
CA ASP A 13 11.02 52.85 -26.01
C ASP A 13 11.63 53.47 -27.27
N ARG A 14 12.96 53.53 -27.35
CA ARG A 14 13.69 53.99 -28.54
C ARG A 14 13.91 52.86 -29.55
N HIS A 15 14.36 51.69 -29.11
CA HIS A 15 14.88 50.65 -30.00
C HIS A 15 13.89 49.51 -30.29
N LEU A 16 12.98 49.19 -29.37
CA LEU A 16 12.04 48.06 -29.53
C LEU A 16 10.68 48.54 -30.05
N ARG A 17 10.68 49.09 -31.26
CA ARG A 17 9.49 49.62 -31.97
C ARG A 17 9.02 48.67 -33.09
N GLY A 18 7.87 48.97 -33.69
CA GLY A 18 7.30 48.17 -34.79
C GLY A 18 7.04 46.72 -34.39
N TRP A 19 7.59 45.77 -35.16
CA TRP A 19 7.45 44.34 -34.95
C TRP A 19 8.13 43.82 -33.66
N LEU A 20 9.07 44.58 -33.07
CA LEU A 20 9.75 44.24 -31.81
C LEU A 20 8.94 44.60 -30.54
N ARG A 21 7.73 45.17 -30.69
CA ARG A 21 6.86 45.52 -29.56
C ARG A 21 6.56 44.35 -28.60
N PRO A 22 6.34 43.10 -29.06
CA PRO A 22 6.15 41.96 -28.17
C PRO A 22 7.38 41.70 -27.29
N ALA A 23 8.59 41.78 -27.85
CA ALA A 23 9.84 41.63 -27.08
C ALA A 23 9.97 42.71 -25.98
N ARG A 24 9.59 43.95 -26.29
CA ARG A 24 9.50 45.03 -25.28
C ARG A 24 8.54 44.68 -24.15
N PHE A 25 7.36 44.15 -24.46
CA PHE A 25 6.38 43.73 -23.47
C PHE A 25 6.95 42.62 -22.58
N VAL A 26 7.47 41.56 -23.18
CA VAL A 26 8.11 40.42 -22.48
C VAL A 26 9.20 40.92 -21.53
N LEU A 27 10.16 41.72 -22.02
CA LEU A 27 11.26 42.23 -21.19
C LEU A 27 10.80 43.14 -20.04
N ARG A 28 9.70 43.87 -20.20
CA ARG A 28 9.11 44.70 -19.13
C ARG A 28 8.39 43.86 -18.10
N THR A 29 7.62 42.87 -18.55
CA THR A 29 6.89 41.93 -17.70
C THR A 29 7.87 41.10 -16.86
N PHE A 30 8.89 40.50 -17.47
CA PHE A 30 9.94 39.73 -16.79
C PHE A 30 10.90 40.57 -15.94
N SER A 31 10.92 41.88 -16.06
CA SER A 31 11.66 42.73 -15.12
C SER A 31 10.75 43.34 -14.06
N SER A 32 9.45 43.05 -14.03
CA SER A 32 8.50 43.67 -13.11
C SER A 32 8.48 42.99 -11.74
N VAL A 33 8.30 43.79 -10.68
CA VAL A 33 8.10 43.30 -9.30
C VAL A 33 6.75 42.59 -9.12
N PRO A 34 5.62 43.08 -9.69
CA PRO A 34 4.35 42.37 -9.60
C PRO A 34 4.41 40.95 -10.14
N LEU A 35 5.07 40.71 -11.28
CA LEU A 35 5.24 39.35 -11.79
C LEU A 35 6.04 38.47 -10.81
N ALA A 36 7.10 39.01 -10.20
CA ALA A 36 7.87 38.28 -9.19
C ALA A 36 7.00 37.86 -7.99
N ILE A 37 6.14 38.76 -7.50
CA ILE A 37 5.20 38.49 -6.40
C ILE A 37 4.18 37.43 -6.81
N VAL A 38 3.60 37.53 -8.01
CA VAL A 38 2.65 36.55 -8.54
C VAL A 38 3.30 35.17 -8.64
N LEU A 39 4.48 35.06 -9.25
CA LEU A 39 5.20 33.79 -9.38
C LEU A 39 5.56 33.19 -8.02
N LEU A 40 6.04 34.00 -7.08
CA LEU A 40 6.35 33.54 -5.73
C LEU A 40 5.10 33.07 -4.97
N THR A 41 3.98 33.79 -5.12
CA THR A 41 2.68 33.40 -4.56
C THR A 41 2.20 32.09 -5.16
N SER A 42 2.36 31.90 -6.48
CA SER A 42 2.03 30.64 -7.15
C SER A 42 2.87 29.47 -6.63
N VAL A 43 4.17 29.66 -6.37
CA VAL A 43 5.02 28.63 -5.73
C VAL A 43 4.49 28.28 -4.33
N ALA A 44 4.13 29.29 -3.53
CA ALA A 44 3.60 29.07 -2.18
C ALA A 44 2.24 28.34 -2.19
N ILE A 45 1.34 28.72 -3.09
CA ILE A 45 0.06 28.03 -3.29
C ILE A 45 0.31 26.59 -3.72
N TYR A 46 1.21 26.36 -4.67
CA TYR A 46 1.54 25.01 -5.14
C TYR A 46 2.05 24.12 -4.00
N GLY A 47 2.96 24.63 -3.17
CA GLY A 47 3.43 23.90 -1.98
C GLY A 47 2.32 23.60 -0.97
N THR A 48 1.38 24.54 -0.81
CA THR A 48 0.20 24.35 0.04
C THR A 48 -0.70 23.23 -0.48
N LEU A 49 -0.93 23.15 -1.80
CA LEU A 49 -1.76 22.12 -2.43
C LEU A 49 -1.21 20.69 -2.26
N ALA A 50 0.11 20.54 -2.09
CA ALA A 50 0.74 19.25 -1.82
C ALA A 50 0.43 18.71 -0.41
N SER A 51 0.21 19.62 0.54
CA SER A 51 0.20 19.33 1.98
C SER A 51 -1.19 19.47 2.63
N VAL A 52 -2.04 20.36 2.10
CA VAL A 52 -3.36 20.64 2.65
C VAL A 52 -4.42 19.79 1.93
N PRO A 53 -5.17 18.94 2.66
CA PRO A 53 -6.34 18.26 2.12
C PRO A 53 -7.31 19.17 1.39
N ILE A 54 -7.80 18.72 0.24
CA ILE A 54 -8.75 19.48 -0.58
C ILE A 54 -10.05 19.71 0.17
N GLY A 55 -10.49 18.76 1.00
CA GLY A 55 -11.65 18.98 1.87
C GLY A 55 -11.46 20.18 2.79
N MET A 56 -10.24 20.46 3.27
CA MET A 56 -9.97 21.67 4.07
C MET A 56 -9.95 22.95 3.22
N LEU A 57 -9.49 22.88 1.98
CA LEU A 57 -9.55 24.02 1.05
C LEU A 57 -11.00 24.33 0.64
N ALA A 58 -11.81 23.30 0.43
CA ALA A 58 -13.24 23.41 0.13
C ALA A 58 -14.05 23.99 1.31
N LEU A 59 -13.51 23.97 2.53
CA LEU A 59 -14.09 24.67 3.68
C LEU A 59 -13.84 26.18 3.66
N ALA A 60 -12.89 26.68 2.87
CA ALA A 60 -12.54 28.11 2.89
C ALA A 60 -13.74 29.03 2.55
N PRO A 61 -14.59 28.75 1.55
CA PRO A 61 -15.81 29.51 1.31
C PRO A 61 -16.78 29.51 2.50
N THR A 62 -16.90 28.37 3.21
CA THR A 62 -17.74 28.24 4.41
C THR A 62 -17.23 29.13 5.54
N TYR A 63 -15.94 29.10 5.85
CA TYR A 63 -15.35 29.98 6.86
C TYR A 63 -15.34 31.45 6.43
N LEU A 64 -15.15 31.74 5.15
CA LEU A 64 -15.27 33.09 4.62
C LEU A 64 -16.69 33.62 4.78
N PHE A 65 -17.70 32.80 4.50
CA PHE A 65 -19.11 33.16 4.74
C PHE A 65 -19.39 33.43 6.22
N TYR A 66 -18.92 32.56 7.12
CA TYR A 66 -19.02 32.81 8.57
C TYR A 66 -18.38 34.14 8.96
N GLY A 67 -17.15 34.39 8.50
CA GLY A 67 -16.44 35.66 8.74
C GLY A 67 -17.17 36.87 8.16
N LEU A 68 -17.71 36.76 6.94
CA LEU A 68 -18.48 37.82 6.29
C LEU A 68 -19.76 38.13 7.06
N THR A 69 -20.52 37.12 7.52
CA THR A 69 -21.74 37.38 8.32
C THR A 69 -21.42 38.09 9.64
N LEU A 70 -20.32 37.71 10.30
CA LEU A 70 -19.83 38.37 11.52
C LEU A 70 -19.41 39.81 11.25
N VAL A 71 -18.60 40.04 10.22
CA VAL A 71 -18.12 41.38 9.84
C VAL A 71 -19.28 42.26 9.39
N SER A 72 -20.20 41.74 8.56
CA SER A 72 -21.39 42.47 8.11
C SER A 72 -22.29 42.87 9.28
N LEU A 73 -22.60 41.96 10.21
CA LEU A 73 -23.40 42.31 11.40
C LEU A 73 -22.71 43.37 12.26
N THR A 74 -21.39 43.26 12.42
CA THR A 74 -20.60 44.23 13.18
C THR A 74 -20.58 45.60 12.49
N LEU A 75 -20.29 45.66 11.19
CA LEU A 75 -20.24 46.89 10.41
C LEU A 75 -21.61 47.58 10.32
N VAL A 76 -22.69 46.82 10.13
CA VAL A 76 -24.06 47.36 10.10
C VAL A 76 -24.44 47.90 11.48
N GLY A 77 -24.23 47.13 12.54
CA GLY A 77 -24.51 47.56 13.91
C GLY A 77 -23.76 48.84 14.28
N VAL A 78 -22.43 48.84 14.11
CA VAL A 78 -21.57 50.00 14.38
C VAL A 78 -21.93 51.18 13.49
N GLY A 79 -22.13 50.96 12.19
CA GLY A 79 -22.46 52.01 11.22
C GLY A 79 -23.78 52.71 11.54
N VAL A 80 -24.83 51.96 11.84
CA VAL A 80 -26.14 52.51 12.21
C VAL A 80 -26.07 53.25 13.55
N ALA A 81 -25.45 52.66 14.57
CA ALA A 81 -25.36 53.28 15.90
C ALA A 81 -24.52 54.57 15.88
N THR A 82 -23.37 54.56 15.21
CA THR A 82 -22.52 55.74 15.07
C THR A 82 -23.17 56.83 14.23
N TRP A 83 -23.89 56.46 13.15
CA TRP A 83 -24.66 57.42 12.36
C TRP A 83 -25.76 58.09 13.19
N LEU A 84 -26.57 57.32 13.90
CA LEU A 84 -27.63 57.83 14.78
C LEU A 84 -27.07 58.72 15.90
N ALA A 85 -26.03 58.27 16.60
CA ALA A 85 -25.39 59.06 17.66
C ALA A 85 -24.75 60.34 17.13
N SER A 86 -24.08 60.28 15.97
CA SER A 86 -23.51 61.47 15.34
C SER A 86 -24.60 62.48 14.95
N ARG A 87 -25.76 62.00 14.48
CA ARG A 87 -26.91 62.82 14.13
C ARG A 87 -27.57 63.43 15.37
N GLY A 88 -27.76 62.66 16.43
CA GLY A 88 -28.30 63.15 17.72
C GLY A 88 -27.40 64.19 18.37
N MET A 89 -26.10 63.91 18.44
CA MET A 89 -25.10 64.86 18.96
C MET A 89 -24.92 66.09 18.07
N ARG A 90 -25.31 66.00 16.79
CA ARG A 90 -25.45 67.15 15.90
C ARG A 90 -26.61 68.05 16.27
N ALA A 91 -27.78 67.44 16.48
CA ALA A 91 -28.96 68.17 16.95
C ALA A 91 -28.74 68.83 18.31
N ALA A 92 -27.99 68.18 19.22
CA ALA A 92 -27.70 68.69 20.57
C ALA A 92 -26.52 69.68 20.65
N SER A 93 -26.01 70.19 19.54
CA SER A 93 -24.93 71.20 19.51
C SER A 93 -23.62 70.79 20.19
N ALA A 94 -23.40 69.50 20.43
CA ALA A 94 -22.23 69.03 21.16
C ALA A 94 -20.91 69.29 20.40
N GLY A 95 -19.86 69.64 21.13
CA GLY A 95 -18.53 69.90 20.58
C GLY A 95 -17.91 68.68 19.86
N VAL A 96 -16.99 68.96 18.92
CA VAL A 96 -16.37 67.92 18.06
C VAL A 96 -15.69 66.82 18.87
N ALA A 97 -15.00 67.17 19.97
CA ALA A 97 -14.35 66.20 20.84
C ALA A 97 -15.34 65.23 21.51
N TRP A 98 -16.43 65.76 22.07
CA TRP A 98 -17.48 64.95 22.70
C TRP A 98 -18.21 64.05 21.70
N ARG A 99 -18.44 64.54 20.47
CA ARG A 99 -18.98 63.72 19.38
C ARG A 99 -18.07 62.54 19.06
N PHE A 100 -16.76 62.77 18.94
CA PHE A 100 -15.80 61.71 18.67
C PHE A 100 -15.78 60.67 19.80
N ILE A 101 -15.63 61.10 21.06
CA ILE A 101 -15.56 60.20 22.21
C ILE A 101 -16.83 59.34 22.31
N ILE A 102 -18.02 59.96 22.22
CA ILE A 102 -19.29 59.24 22.37
C ILE A 102 -19.52 58.28 21.20
N THR A 103 -19.29 58.71 19.96
CA THR A 103 -19.44 57.82 18.79
C THR A 103 -18.42 56.68 18.81
N PHE A 104 -17.20 56.91 19.27
CA PHE A 104 -16.17 55.88 19.39
C PHE A 104 -16.51 54.84 20.46
N LEU A 105 -16.83 55.28 21.69
CA LEU A 105 -17.21 54.37 22.78
C LEU A 105 -18.49 53.59 22.47
N LEU A 106 -19.49 54.25 21.87
CA LEU A 106 -20.70 53.57 21.41
C LEU A 106 -20.38 52.56 20.32
N GLY A 107 -19.53 52.92 19.34
CA GLY A 107 -19.11 52.00 18.28
C GLY A 107 -18.43 50.75 18.83
N LEU A 108 -17.54 50.89 19.82
CA LEU A 108 -16.85 49.76 20.45
C LEU A 108 -17.82 48.86 21.24
N THR A 109 -18.75 49.48 21.98
CA THR A 109 -19.80 48.77 22.73
C THR A 109 -20.72 47.98 21.80
N VAL A 110 -21.18 48.61 20.72
CA VAL A 110 -22.05 47.97 19.72
C VAL A 110 -21.30 46.88 18.95
N ALA A 111 -20.00 47.07 18.65
CA ALA A 111 -19.20 46.02 18.05
C ALA A 111 -19.14 44.76 18.93
N ALA A 112 -18.84 44.92 20.22
CA ALA A 112 -18.83 43.81 21.18
C ALA A 112 -20.21 43.15 21.30
N GLY A 113 -21.28 43.95 21.37
CA GLY A 113 -22.67 43.48 21.39
C GLY A 113 -23.05 42.71 20.12
N SER A 114 -22.65 43.18 18.94
CA SER A 114 -22.87 42.48 17.67
C SER A 114 -22.14 41.14 17.61
N VAL A 115 -20.89 41.07 18.07
CA VAL A 115 -20.15 39.80 18.15
C VAL A 115 -20.84 38.83 19.10
N TRP A 116 -21.22 39.28 20.30
CA TRP A 116 -21.97 38.46 21.25
C TRP A 116 -23.28 37.95 20.64
N ALA A 117 -24.09 38.82 20.04
CA ALA A 117 -25.34 38.45 19.39
C ALA A 117 -25.12 37.46 18.24
N TRP A 118 -24.08 37.65 17.41
CA TRP A 118 -23.74 36.70 16.36
C TRP A 118 -23.42 35.32 16.94
N THR A 119 -22.59 35.24 17.99
CA THR A 119 -22.19 33.96 18.59
C THR A 119 -23.34 33.22 19.30
N HIS A 120 -24.31 33.92 19.88
CA HIS A 120 -25.44 33.29 20.58
C HIS A 120 -26.61 32.96 19.67
N PHE A 121 -26.92 33.80 18.67
CA PHE A 121 -28.13 33.63 17.87
C PHE A 121 -27.85 33.08 16.46
N LEU A 122 -26.84 33.61 15.76
CA LEU A 122 -26.56 33.20 14.39
C LEU A 122 -25.69 31.95 14.34
N TRP A 123 -24.61 31.90 15.11
CA TRP A 123 -23.64 30.82 15.05
C TRP A 123 -24.23 29.41 15.26
N PRO A 124 -25.12 29.15 16.24
CA PRO A 124 -25.70 27.81 16.41
C PRO A 124 -26.51 27.33 15.20
N THR A 125 -27.13 28.26 14.46
CA THR A 125 -27.90 27.94 13.23
C THR A 125 -27.02 27.83 11.99
N LEU A 126 -25.94 28.60 11.92
CA LEU A 126 -25.03 28.62 10.77
C LEU A 126 -24.01 27.48 10.81
N ARG A 127 -23.52 27.12 12.00
CA ARG A 127 -22.48 26.12 12.18
C ARG A 127 -22.97 24.75 11.72
N TYR A 128 -22.28 24.21 10.73
CA TYR A 128 -22.52 22.85 10.27
C TYR A 128 -22.26 21.79 11.36
N ASP A 129 -23.23 20.90 11.56
CA ASP A 129 -23.13 19.72 12.40
C ASP A 129 -23.15 18.45 11.55
N ALA A 130 -22.08 17.66 11.62
CA ALA A 130 -21.93 16.44 10.84
C ALA A 130 -22.89 15.32 11.28
N ALA A 131 -23.34 15.33 12.54
CA ALA A 131 -24.23 14.29 13.07
C ALA A 131 -25.67 14.48 12.58
N SER A 132 -26.20 15.70 12.70
CA SER A 132 -27.55 16.04 12.22
C SER A 132 -27.62 16.39 10.73
N GLY A 133 -26.50 16.76 10.10
CA GLY A 133 -26.47 17.33 8.75
C GLY A 133 -27.03 18.75 8.66
N SER A 134 -27.32 19.40 9.79
CA SER A 134 -27.85 20.76 9.85
C SER A 134 -26.75 21.84 9.76
N GLY A 135 -27.14 23.08 9.47
CA GLY A 135 -26.23 24.22 9.30
C GLY A 135 -25.71 24.38 7.87
N ILE A 136 -24.77 25.31 7.67
CA ILE A 136 -24.28 25.68 6.33
C ILE A 136 -22.86 25.14 6.12
N GLN A 137 -22.70 24.21 5.18
CA GLN A 137 -21.40 23.80 4.67
C GLN A 137 -21.44 23.77 3.15
N PHE A 138 -20.74 24.70 2.51
CA PHE A 138 -20.56 24.63 1.05
C PHE A 138 -19.74 23.38 0.71
N PHE A 139 -20.17 22.68 -0.34
CA PHE A 139 -19.50 21.47 -0.85
C PHE A 139 -19.36 20.35 0.19
N SER A 140 -20.38 20.10 1.01
CA SER A 140 -20.36 19.09 2.08
C SER A 140 -19.86 17.72 1.62
N ASP A 141 -20.27 17.28 0.43
CA ASP A 141 -19.90 15.97 -0.10
C ASP A 141 -18.41 15.91 -0.45
N ILE A 142 -17.87 16.98 -1.05
CA ILE A 142 -16.42 17.10 -1.35
C ILE A 142 -15.62 17.17 -0.05
N VAL A 143 -16.09 17.91 0.95
CA VAL A 143 -15.43 18.02 2.25
C VAL A 143 -15.38 16.67 2.96
N ARG A 144 -16.49 15.92 2.96
CA ARG A 144 -16.57 14.58 3.56
C ARG A 144 -15.71 13.58 2.80
N GLN A 145 -15.82 13.54 1.46
CA GLN A 145 -15.10 12.60 0.60
C GLN A 145 -13.58 12.82 0.62
N TYR A 146 -13.12 14.08 0.65
CA TYR A 146 -11.70 14.44 0.53
C TYR A 146 -11.13 15.10 1.79
N ARG A 147 -11.68 14.77 2.97
CA ARG A 147 -11.27 15.34 4.25
C ARG A 147 -9.77 15.18 4.53
N SER A 148 -9.21 14.04 4.14
CA SER A 148 -7.80 13.65 4.35
C SER A 148 -6.99 13.57 3.05
N THR A 149 -7.59 13.94 1.91
CA THR A 149 -7.00 13.75 0.58
C THR A 149 -6.38 15.04 0.07
N THR A 150 -5.06 15.06 -0.09
CA THR A 150 -4.33 16.19 -0.72
C THR A 150 -4.49 16.16 -2.24
N LEU A 151 -4.15 17.26 -2.92
CA LEU A 151 -4.31 17.37 -4.38
C LEU A 151 -3.62 16.23 -5.14
N ARG A 152 -2.38 15.91 -4.74
CA ARG A 152 -1.59 14.83 -5.35
C ARG A 152 -2.19 13.42 -5.17
N ARG A 153 -3.14 13.24 -4.23
CA ARG A 153 -3.80 11.94 -3.96
C ARG A 153 -5.15 11.80 -4.64
N LEU A 154 -5.62 12.83 -5.37
CA LEU A 154 -6.85 12.71 -6.14
C LEU A 154 -6.72 11.67 -7.25
N PRO A 155 -7.84 10.99 -7.60
CA PRO A 155 -7.89 10.13 -8.77
C PRO A 155 -7.39 10.85 -10.03
N GLY A 156 -6.55 10.17 -10.81
CA GLY A 156 -5.93 10.73 -12.03
C GLY A 156 -4.69 11.62 -11.81
N MET A 157 -4.43 12.11 -10.59
CA MET A 157 -3.15 12.74 -10.24
C MET A 157 -2.22 11.74 -9.57
N GLU A 158 -2.65 11.12 -8.47
CA GLU A 158 -1.99 10.02 -7.75
C GLU A 158 -0.46 9.99 -7.74
N MET A 159 0.15 11.14 -7.48
CA MET A 159 1.59 11.32 -7.44
C MET A 159 2.12 11.15 -6.01
N SER A 160 3.30 10.55 -5.90
CA SER A 160 4.13 10.67 -4.71
C SER A 160 4.44 12.15 -4.44
N GLU A 161 4.87 12.46 -3.23
CA GLU A 161 5.25 13.83 -2.89
C GLU A 161 6.39 14.35 -3.77
N VAL A 162 7.38 13.49 -4.04
CA VAL A 162 8.53 13.83 -4.90
C VAL A 162 8.07 14.06 -6.34
N GLU A 163 7.22 13.20 -6.88
CA GLU A 163 6.65 13.37 -8.22
C GLU A 163 5.86 14.67 -8.34
N PHE A 164 5.03 15.01 -7.34
CA PHE A 164 4.24 16.23 -7.35
C PHE A 164 5.12 17.49 -7.35
N TYR A 165 6.21 17.51 -6.58
CA TYR A 165 7.17 18.63 -6.62
C TYR A 165 8.06 18.62 -7.86
N ALA A 166 8.25 17.46 -8.48
CA ALA A 166 8.94 17.30 -9.74
C ALA A 166 8.03 17.56 -10.97
N TRP A 167 6.74 17.80 -10.74
CA TRP A 167 5.79 17.96 -11.84
C TRP A 167 6.04 19.25 -12.62
N TRP A 168 5.73 19.22 -13.91
CA TRP A 168 6.08 20.31 -14.83
C TRP A 168 5.50 21.68 -14.45
N PRO A 169 4.31 21.84 -13.81
CA PRO A 169 3.79 23.16 -13.48
C PRO A 169 4.69 23.91 -12.50
N LEU A 170 5.18 23.24 -11.45
CA LEU A 170 6.10 23.86 -10.50
C LEU A 170 7.43 24.17 -11.17
N ARG A 171 7.99 23.24 -11.96
CA ARG A 171 9.22 23.48 -12.73
C ARG A 171 9.09 24.70 -13.64
N TYR A 172 7.96 24.82 -14.33
CA TYR A 172 7.67 25.95 -15.21
C TYR A 172 7.60 27.27 -14.44
N ILE A 173 6.87 27.33 -13.32
CA ILE A 173 6.80 28.52 -12.45
C ILE A 173 8.19 28.90 -11.93
N LEU A 174 8.99 27.91 -11.51
CA LEU A 174 10.36 28.15 -11.03
C LEU A 174 11.27 28.67 -12.14
N VAL A 175 11.20 28.11 -13.35
CA VAL A 175 11.96 28.62 -14.51
C VAL A 175 11.55 30.05 -14.84
N LEU A 176 10.24 30.34 -14.88
CA LEU A 176 9.75 31.71 -15.09
C LEU A 176 10.23 32.67 -14.00
N PHE A 177 10.26 32.21 -12.74
CA PHE A 177 10.76 32.99 -11.62
C PHE A 177 12.26 33.27 -11.75
N VAL A 178 13.07 32.27 -12.12
CA VAL A 178 14.50 32.43 -12.39
C VAL A 178 14.72 33.42 -13.54
N LEU A 179 13.99 33.28 -14.66
CA LEU A 179 14.08 34.21 -15.79
C LEU A 179 13.68 35.63 -15.40
N ASN A 180 12.65 35.78 -14.56
CA ASN A 180 12.23 37.07 -14.03
C ASN A 180 13.34 37.67 -13.16
N MET A 181 13.90 36.89 -12.24
CA MET A 181 14.98 37.33 -11.35
C MET A 181 16.24 37.71 -12.14
N MET A 182 16.66 36.91 -13.11
CA MET A 182 17.80 37.23 -13.99
C MET A 182 17.56 38.53 -14.76
N THR A 183 16.40 38.66 -15.40
CA THR A 183 16.05 39.86 -16.18
C THR A 183 15.96 41.10 -15.28
N ALA A 184 15.33 40.99 -14.12
CA ALA A 184 15.26 42.07 -13.13
C ALA A 184 16.66 42.46 -12.63
N THR A 185 17.55 41.49 -12.37
CA THR A 185 18.94 41.74 -11.93
C THR A 185 19.70 42.53 -12.99
N VAL A 186 19.73 42.02 -14.22
CA VAL A 186 20.46 42.63 -15.34
C VAL A 186 19.92 44.01 -15.66
N ARG A 187 18.60 44.24 -15.59
CA ARG A 187 17.98 45.50 -16.02
C ARG A 187 17.82 46.54 -14.92
N ARG A 188 17.65 46.14 -13.64
CA ARG A 188 17.34 47.08 -12.56
C ARG A 188 18.49 47.37 -11.61
N ILE A 189 19.43 46.44 -11.47
CA ILE A 189 20.51 46.52 -10.48
C ILE A 189 21.81 46.92 -11.18
N GLU A 190 22.45 48.00 -10.73
CA GLU A 190 23.76 48.41 -11.25
C GLU A 190 24.84 47.48 -10.70
N PHE A 191 25.75 47.01 -11.58
CA PHE A 191 26.91 46.19 -11.23
C PHE A 191 28.01 47.05 -10.59
N ILE A 192 27.68 47.64 -9.45
CA ILE A 192 28.56 48.46 -8.63
C ILE A 192 28.71 47.82 -7.26
N PHE A 193 29.86 48.03 -6.63
CA PHE A 193 30.19 47.44 -5.33
C PHE A 193 29.12 47.63 -4.23
N PRO A 194 28.45 48.79 -4.08
CA PRO A 194 27.36 48.92 -3.10
C PRO A 194 26.18 47.97 -3.31
N ASN A 195 25.97 47.47 -4.53
CA ASN A 195 24.89 46.54 -4.85
C ASN A 195 25.33 45.08 -4.84
N LEU A 196 26.60 44.79 -4.50
CA LEU A 196 27.14 43.43 -4.48
C LEU A 196 26.24 42.49 -3.68
N GLY A 197 25.80 42.88 -2.48
CA GLY A 197 24.90 42.05 -1.66
C GLY A 197 23.61 41.64 -2.36
N VAL A 198 22.93 42.56 -3.06
CA VAL A 198 21.69 42.21 -3.78
C VAL A 198 21.99 41.30 -4.97
N LEU A 199 23.11 41.54 -5.68
CA LEU A 199 23.58 40.65 -6.74
C LEU A 199 23.87 39.25 -6.20
N THR A 200 24.56 39.15 -5.07
CA THR A 200 24.89 37.89 -4.39
C THR A 200 23.62 37.14 -3.96
N VAL A 201 22.61 37.83 -3.41
CA VAL A 201 21.31 37.23 -3.07
C VAL A 201 20.60 36.71 -4.31
N HIS A 202 20.51 37.51 -5.37
CA HIS A 202 19.83 37.11 -6.61
C HIS A 202 20.54 35.90 -7.26
N THR A 203 21.87 35.91 -7.32
CA THR A 203 22.66 34.77 -7.80
C THR A 203 22.42 33.53 -6.94
N GLY A 204 22.38 33.68 -5.61
CA GLY A 204 22.09 32.60 -4.69
C GLY A 204 20.72 31.96 -4.91
N ILE A 205 19.67 32.79 -5.09
CA ILE A 205 18.32 32.32 -5.41
C ILE A 205 18.29 31.54 -6.73
N VAL A 206 18.96 32.04 -7.77
CA VAL A 206 19.04 31.37 -9.07
C VAL A 206 19.76 30.02 -8.96
N LEU A 207 20.88 29.95 -8.23
CA LEU A 207 21.61 28.71 -8.01
C LEU A 207 20.81 27.68 -7.21
N ILE A 208 20.06 28.10 -6.19
CA ILE A 208 19.17 27.20 -5.45
C ILE A 208 18.09 26.65 -6.37
N ALA A 209 17.43 27.49 -7.16
CA ALA A 209 16.35 27.08 -8.05
C ALA A 209 16.85 26.11 -9.14
N LEU A 210 17.96 26.43 -9.81
CA LEU A 210 18.56 25.56 -10.83
C LEU A 210 19.13 24.27 -10.21
N GLY A 211 19.80 24.37 -9.06
CA GLY A 211 20.31 23.24 -8.32
C GLY A 211 19.20 22.29 -7.86
N SER A 212 18.05 22.83 -7.44
CA SER A 212 16.87 22.03 -7.06
C SER A 212 16.24 21.32 -8.25
N ALA A 213 16.13 22.01 -9.39
CA ALA A 213 15.65 21.39 -10.63
C ALA A 213 16.59 20.27 -11.10
N PHE A 214 17.91 20.50 -11.04
CA PHE A 214 18.92 19.49 -11.38
C PHE A 214 18.91 18.30 -10.41
N TYR A 215 18.79 18.58 -9.10
CA TYR A 215 18.67 17.56 -8.05
C TYR A 215 17.48 16.67 -8.32
N GLN A 216 16.27 17.22 -8.47
CA GLN A 216 15.06 16.43 -8.74
C GLN A 216 15.13 15.60 -10.02
N ALA A 217 15.79 16.10 -11.07
CA ALA A 217 15.86 15.39 -12.35
C ALA A 217 16.81 14.19 -12.35
N ASN A 218 17.83 14.20 -11.48
CA ASN A 218 18.89 13.18 -11.46
C ASN A 218 18.89 12.36 -10.17
N LYS A 219 18.06 12.72 -9.19
CA LYS A 219 17.96 12.04 -7.92
C LYS A 219 17.50 10.61 -8.14
N GLN A 220 18.26 9.70 -7.56
CA GLN A 220 17.98 8.28 -7.46
C GLN A 220 18.05 7.91 -5.99
N GLU A 221 17.00 7.27 -5.52
CA GLU A 221 16.92 6.68 -4.19
C GLU A 221 16.37 5.27 -4.30
N GLY A 222 16.79 4.40 -3.40
CA GLY A 222 16.33 3.03 -3.41
C GLY A 222 16.97 2.17 -2.33
N ASP A 223 16.76 0.87 -2.48
CA ASP A 223 17.23 -0.15 -1.55
C ASP A 223 18.07 -1.19 -2.31
N LEU A 224 19.23 -1.50 -1.77
CA LEU A 224 20.12 -2.56 -2.26
C LEU A 224 20.06 -3.73 -1.28
N LEU A 225 19.49 -4.85 -1.72
CA LEU A 225 19.51 -6.10 -0.98
C LEU A 225 20.84 -6.82 -1.27
N LEU A 226 21.62 -7.10 -0.23
CA LEU A 226 22.81 -7.93 -0.32
C LEU A 226 22.59 -9.20 0.49
N LEU A 227 22.78 -10.35 -0.13
CA LEU A 227 22.72 -11.65 0.53
C LEU A 227 24.09 -11.97 1.13
N ALA A 228 24.13 -12.64 2.28
CA ALA A 228 25.35 -13.26 2.79
C ALA A 228 25.65 -14.54 2.00
N GLY A 229 26.92 -14.93 1.93
CA GLY A 229 27.30 -16.23 1.39
C GLY A 229 26.96 -17.35 2.37
N THR A 230 27.08 -18.60 1.91
CA THR A 230 26.91 -19.76 2.78
C THR A 230 28.00 -19.77 3.85
N PRO A 231 27.70 -20.26 5.08
CA PRO A 231 28.75 -20.52 6.07
C PRO A 231 29.79 -21.48 5.50
N ASP A 232 31.07 -21.20 5.75
CA ASP A 232 32.17 -22.13 5.45
C ASP A 232 32.26 -23.24 6.53
N ASP A 233 33.26 -24.12 6.39
CA ASP A 233 33.50 -25.22 7.33
C ASP A 233 33.80 -24.74 8.77
N GLN A 234 34.15 -23.46 8.94
CA GLN A 234 34.39 -22.82 10.24
C GLN A 234 33.12 -22.15 10.78
N GLY A 235 32.00 -22.22 10.07
CA GLY A 235 30.75 -21.54 10.42
C GLY A 235 30.80 -20.03 10.21
N LEU A 236 31.79 -19.51 9.47
CA LEU A 236 31.90 -18.10 9.11
C LEU A 236 31.21 -17.85 7.77
N THR A 237 30.44 -16.77 7.68
CA THR A 237 29.77 -16.40 6.43
C THR A 237 30.79 -16.06 5.35
N THR A 238 30.73 -16.77 4.22
CA THR A 238 31.49 -16.39 3.03
C THR A 238 30.91 -15.11 2.41
N PRO A 239 31.68 -14.39 1.57
CA PRO A 239 31.14 -13.25 0.83
C PRO A 239 29.96 -13.66 -0.07
N GLY A 240 28.91 -12.86 -0.07
CA GLY A 240 27.72 -13.08 -0.89
C GLY A 240 27.93 -12.87 -2.40
N PRO A 241 26.88 -12.89 -3.23
CA PRO A 241 27.01 -12.52 -4.63
C PRO A 241 27.31 -11.02 -4.81
N PHE A 242 27.96 -10.66 -5.92
CA PHE A 242 28.08 -9.26 -6.33
C PHE A 242 26.74 -8.74 -6.85
N GLU A 243 26.33 -7.59 -6.35
CA GLU A 243 25.18 -6.84 -6.85
C GLU A 243 25.65 -5.62 -7.63
N ASP A 244 25.14 -5.48 -8.85
CA ASP A 244 25.39 -4.34 -9.74
C ASP A 244 24.20 -3.37 -9.79
N SER A 245 23.19 -3.57 -8.95
CA SER A 245 21.90 -2.90 -9.10
C SER A 245 21.10 -2.78 -7.80
N PHE A 246 20.23 -1.78 -7.73
CA PHE A 246 19.39 -1.48 -6.56
C PHE A 246 17.93 -1.20 -6.96
N HIS A 247 17.01 -1.44 -6.03
CA HIS A 247 15.57 -1.30 -6.24
C HIS A 247 15.14 0.15 -5.97
N ASP A 248 14.50 0.82 -6.93
CA ASP A 248 14.03 2.19 -6.82
C ASP A 248 13.04 2.36 -5.65
N ARG A 249 13.11 3.51 -4.99
CA ARG A 249 12.22 3.83 -3.87
C ARG A 249 10.76 4.00 -4.28
N ASN A 250 10.49 4.61 -5.43
CA ASN A 250 9.15 5.07 -5.84
C ASN A 250 8.66 4.43 -7.14
N ASP A 251 9.56 4.16 -8.08
CA ASP A 251 9.25 3.59 -9.39
C ASP A 251 9.00 2.08 -9.26
N VAL A 252 7.90 1.62 -9.84
CA VAL A 252 7.52 0.21 -9.87
C VAL A 252 7.57 -0.35 -11.29
N ALA A 253 7.74 -1.66 -11.38
CA ALA A 253 7.88 -2.40 -12.61
C ALA A 253 7.10 -3.72 -12.53
N LEU A 254 6.65 -4.18 -13.69
CA LEU A 254 6.23 -5.56 -13.88
C LEU A 254 7.43 -6.35 -14.41
N TRP A 255 7.79 -7.39 -13.67
CA TRP A 255 8.84 -8.32 -14.01
C TRP A 255 8.24 -9.55 -14.66
N LEU A 256 8.83 -9.94 -15.79
CA LEU A 256 8.36 -11.05 -16.61
C LEU A 256 9.49 -12.04 -16.81
N VAL A 257 9.19 -13.32 -16.74
CA VAL A 257 10.10 -14.39 -17.17
C VAL A 257 9.31 -15.34 -18.05
N GLN A 258 9.85 -15.68 -19.21
CA GLN A 258 9.23 -16.64 -20.12
C GLN A 258 10.18 -17.82 -20.28
N ASP A 259 9.71 -19.04 -19.97
CA ASP A 259 10.47 -20.29 -20.14
C ASP A 259 11.90 -20.24 -19.54
N GLY A 260 12.09 -19.48 -18.46
CA GLY A 260 13.41 -19.32 -17.82
C GLY A 260 14.44 -18.48 -18.58
N ARG A 261 14.07 -17.76 -19.65
CA ARG A 261 14.97 -16.92 -20.49
C ARG A 261 15.54 -15.67 -19.77
N GLY A 262 15.36 -15.58 -18.46
CA GLY A 262 15.73 -14.43 -17.64
C GLY A 262 14.61 -13.40 -17.49
N TYR A 263 14.83 -12.46 -16.57
CA TYR A 263 13.84 -11.44 -16.23
C TYR A 263 13.88 -10.25 -17.20
N GLU A 264 12.70 -9.91 -17.72
CA GLU A 264 12.38 -8.64 -18.38
C GLU A 264 11.76 -7.69 -17.38
N GLN A 265 12.21 -6.43 -17.35
CA GLN A 265 11.57 -5.39 -16.56
C GLN A 265 10.77 -4.46 -17.47
N ARG A 266 9.49 -4.26 -17.16
CA ARG A 266 8.62 -3.28 -17.84
C ARG A 266 8.18 -2.21 -16.83
N MET A 267 8.52 -0.96 -17.07
CA MET A 267 8.20 0.14 -16.15
C MET A 267 6.70 0.44 -16.16
N LEU A 268 6.12 0.66 -14.98
CA LEU A 268 4.69 0.95 -14.81
C LEU A 268 4.47 2.47 -14.65
N GLU A 269 4.76 3.22 -15.70
CA GLU A 269 4.56 4.67 -15.69
C GLU A 269 3.07 5.03 -15.55
N GLY A 270 2.76 5.86 -14.55
CA GLY A 270 1.40 6.32 -14.29
C GLY A 270 0.52 5.32 -13.54
N LEU A 271 1.09 4.29 -12.91
CA LEU A 271 0.32 3.38 -12.06
C LEU A 271 -0.32 4.19 -10.90
N PRO A 272 -1.63 4.01 -10.64
CA PRO A 272 -2.27 4.56 -9.45
C PRO A 272 -1.51 4.28 -8.15
N ARG A 273 -1.67 5.15 -7.15
CA ARG A 273 -0.97 5.03 -5.85
C ARG A 273 -1.88 5.01 -4.63
N TYR A 274 -3.06 5.63 -4.69
CA TYR A 274 -3.86 5.93 -3.49
C TYR A 274 -5.29 5.42 -3.57
N ASN A 275 -5.81 5.21 -4.77
CA ASN A 275 -7.20 4.88 -4.99
C ASN A 275 -7.34 3.49 -5.59
N PRO A 276 -8.40 2.74 -5.24
CA PRO A 276 -8.71 1.48 -5.90
C PRO A 276 -9.26 1.69 -7.31
N TYR A 277 -8.94 0.77 -8.22
CA TYR A 277 -9.43 0.70 -9.59
C TYR A 277 -9.81 -0.74 -9.94
N ASN A 278 -11.03 -0.94 -10.44
CA ASN A 278 -11.53 -2.20 -10.99
C ASN A 278 -11.23 -3.43 -10.11
N LEU A 279 -11.54 -3.32 -8.81
CA LEU A 279 -11.34 -4.41 -7.84
C LEU A 279 -12.16 -5.66 -8.21
N ASP A 280 -13.24 -5.43 -8.93
CA ASP A 280 -14.19 -6.38 -9.47
C ASP A 280 -13.84 -6.88 -10.87
N VAL A 281 -12.59 -6.71 -11.33
CA VAL A 281 -12.17 -7.18 -12.68
C VAL A 281 -12.36 -8.68 -12.89
N LEU A 282 -12.30 -9.47 -11.82
CA LEU A 282 -12.62 -10.90 -11.83
C LEU A 282 -14.08 -11.18 -11.44
N ALA A 283 -14.81 -10.19 -10.92
CA ALA A 283 -16.12 -10.41 -10.31
C ALA A 283 -17.19 -10.82 -11.32
N ALA A 284 -17.10 -10.33 -12.57
CA ALA A 284 -18.00 -10.73 -13.66
C ALA A 284 -17.91 -12.24 -13.98
N GLU A 285 -16.83 -12.90 -13.56
CA GLU A 285 -16.59 -14.32 -13.74
C GLU A 285 -16.76 -15.10 -12.42
N THR A 286 -16.88 -14.44 -11.26
CA THR A 286 -17.07 -15.11 -9.96
C THR A 286 -18.54 -15.33 -9.62
N ALA A 287 -18.82 -16.30 -8.74
CA ALA A 287 -20.18 -16.68 -8.38
C ALA A 287 -20.98 -15.56 -7.71
N PRO A 288 -22.29 -15.46 -7.99
CA PRO A 288 -23.18 -14.43 -7.46
C PRO A 288 -23.49 -14.50 -5.95
N GLY A 289 -22.82 -15.36 -5.16
CA GLY A 289 -23.18 -15.66 -3.76
C GLY A 289 -22.05 -15.60 -2.73
N GLY A 290 -20.78 -15.44 -3.11
CA GLY A 290 -19.67 -15.33 -2.15
C GLY A 290 -19.45 -13.87 -1.75
N ASP A 291 -19.83 -13.49 -0.53
CA ASP A 291 -19.72 -12.11 -0.02
C ASP A 291 -20.40 -11.04 -0.90
N ARG A 292 -21.73 -11.09 -1.00
CA ARG A 292 -22.53 -9.89 -1.38
C ARG A 292 -22.30 -8.68 -0.45
N ALA A 293 -21.65 -8.90 0.69
CA ALA A 293 -21.15 -7.86 1.57
C ALA A 293 -19.79 -7.29 1.14
N ALA A 294 -19.27 -7.61 -0.06
CA ALA A 294 -18.28 -6.77 -0.69
C ALA A 294 -18.92 -5.37 -0.74
N PRO A 295 -18.44 -4.40 0.07
CA PRO A 295 -19.06 -3.10 0.14
C PRO A 295 -19.17 -2.61 -1.30
N GLU A 296 -20.30 -2.00 -1.66
CA GLU A 296 -20.41 -1.19 -2.87
C GLU A 296 -19.31 -0.14 -2.80
N LEU A 297 -18.11 -0.54 -3.20
CA LEU A 297 -16.92 0.29 -3.28
C LEU A 297 -17.21 1.12 -4.52
N GLY A 298 -18.01 2.17 -4.29
CA GLY A 298 -18.75 2.99 -5.26
C GLY A 298 -17.87 3.80 -6.21
N ASN A 299 -16.83 3.18 -6.74
CA ASN A 299 -15.92 3.72 -7.70
C ASN A 299 -15.60 2.62 -8.71
N HIS A 300 -16.46 2.49 -9.73
CA HIS A 300 -16.22 1.76 -10.98
C HIS A 300 -15.09 2.40 -11.82
N ARG A 301 -14.01 2.85 -11.18
CA ARG A 301 -12.88 3.45 -11.86
C ARG A 301 -12.20 2.36 -12.66
N ARG A 302 -12.23 2.51 -13.98
CA ARG A 302 -11.56 1.59 -14.90
C ARG A 302 -10.09 1.94 -14.98
N LEU A 303 -9.25 0.92 -14.97
CA LEU A 303 -7.84 1.01 -15.30
C LEU A 303 -7.62 0.17 -16.56
N ASP A 304 -6.96 0.75 -17.56
CA ASP A 304 -6.54 0.05 -18.77
C ASP A 304 -5.20 0.63 -19.20
N MET A 305 -4.13 0.09 -18.62
CA MET A 305 -2.77 0.52 -18.90
C MET A 305 -2.07 -0.52 -19.76
N ARG A 306 -1.77 -0.15 -21.00
CA ARG A 306 -1.00 -1.00 -21.91
C ARG A 306 0.46 -0.98 -21.50
N MET A 307 1.06 -2.17 -21.40
CA MET A 307 2.47 -2.29 -21.10
C MET A 307 3.32 -2.14 -22.36
N PRO A 308 4.30 -1.22 -22.38
CA PRO A 308 5.25 -1.16 -23.47
C PRO A 308 6.09 -2.45 -23.50
N ALA A 309 6.57 -2.84 -24.67
CA ALA A 309 7.54 -3.93 -24.78
C ALA A 309 8.82 -3.55 -24.00
N GLY A 310 9.44 -4.52 -23.33
CA GLY A 310 10.70 -4.30 -22.65
C GLY A 310 11.82 -3.99 -23.65
N SER A 311 12.89 -3.35 -23.16
CA SER A 311 14.10 -3.11 -23.97
C SER A 311 14.87 -4.40 -24.27
N ARG A 312 14.59 -5.48 -23.54
CA ARG A 312 15.09 -6.83 -23.80
C ARG A 312 13.97 -7.65 -24.41
N THR A 313 14.29 -8.46 -25.42
CA THR A 313 13.34 -9.35 -26.10
C THR A 313 13.33 -10.73 -25.44
N THR A 314 13.15 -10.78 -24.12
CA THR A 314 13.08 -12.04 -23.36
C THR A 314 11.69 -12.66 -23.40
N VAL A 315 10.65 -11.81 -23.44
CA VAL A 315 9.26 -12.19 -23.66
C VAL A 315 8.90 -11.96 -25.12
N ASP A 316 8.23 -12.94 -25.73
CA ASP A 316 7.84 -12.86 -27.13
C ASP A 316 6.81 -11.75 -27.37
N SER A 317 6.88 -11.11 -28.54
CA SER A 317 6.07 -9.92 -28.86
C SER A 317 4.59 -10.20 -29.13
N ASP A 318 4.21 -11.47 -29.28
CA ASP A 318 2.83 -11.91 -29.47
C ASP A 318 2.03 -11.92 -28.16
N LEU A 319 2.71 -11.81 -27.01
CA LEU A 319 2.10 -11.65 -25.70
C LEU A 319 1.79 -10.19 -25.41
N ARG A 320 0.50 -9.88 -25.28
CA ARG A 320 0.02 -8.55 -24.90
C ARG A 320 -0.32 -8.54 -23.42
N ILE A 321 0.26 -7.58 -22.71
CA ILE A 321 0.12 -7.44 -21.26
C ILE A 321 -0.50 -6.09 -20.94
N ARG A 322 -1.52 -6.08 -20.08
CA ARG A 322 -2.22 -4.87 -19.63
C ARG A 322 -2.41 -4.90 -18.12
N ILE A 323 -2.38 -3.75 -17.47
CA ILE A 323 -2.85 -3.61 -16.09
C ILE A 323 -4.29 -3.14 -16.13
N VAL A 324 -5.18 -3.95 -15.57
CA VAL A 324 -6.63 -3.78 -15.66
C VAL A 324 -7.28 -3.49 -14.31
N GLY A 325 -6.52 -3.53 -13.22
CA GLY A 325 -7.00 -3.26 -11.86
C GLY A 325 -5.85 -2.93 -10.92
N TYR A 326 -6.16 -2.22 -9.84
CA TYR A 326 -5.19 -1.79 -8.83
C TYR A 326 -5.88 -1.65 -7.47
N ALA A 327 -5.28 -2.22 -6.43
CA ALA A 327 -5.67 -2.02 -5.05
C ALA A 327 -4.47 -1.43 -4.28
N PRO A 328 -4.56 -0.22 -3.69
CA PRO A 328 -3.43 0.41 -3.00
C PRO A 328 -3.02 -0.31 -1.71
N TYR A 329 -4.00 -0.92 -1.04
CA TYR A 329 -3.84 -1.60 0.24
C TYR A 329 -4.89 -2.70 0.34
N ALA A 330 -4.50 -3.94 0.05
CA ALA A 330 -5.42 -5.07 0.05
C ALA A 330 -4.74 -6.38 0.41
N GLU A 331 -5.50 -7.26 1.06
CA GLU A 331 -5.11 -8.65 1.26
C GLU A 331 -5.67 -9.50 0.11
N LEU A 332 -4.86 -10.40 -0.43
CA LEU A 332 -5.34 -11.36 -1.42
C LEU A 332 -6.10 -12.48 -0.71
N GLN A 333 -7.34 -12.69 -1.13
CA GLN A 333 -8.16 -13.79 -0.64
C GLN A 333 -8.47 -14.75 -1.80
N PRO A 334 -8.44 -16.07 -1.55
CA PRO A 334 -8.87 -17.04 -2.54
C PRO A 334 -10.36 -16.84 -2.84
N ARG A 335 -10.69 -16.81 -4.12
CA ARG A 335 -12.04 -16.79 -4.66
C ARG A 335 -12.15 -17.86 -5.72
N TRP A 336 -13.32 -18.46 -5.80
CA TRP A 336 -13.59 -19.47 -6.79
C TRP A 336 -14.12 -18.84 -8.08
N MET A 337 -13.60 -19.30 -9.21
CA MET A 337 -14.10 -18.99 -10.55
C MET A 337 -14.38 -20.27 -11.33
N PRO A 338 -15.43 -20.30 -12.17
CA PRO A 338 -15.68 -21.41 -13.06
C PRO A 338 -14.54 -21.46 -14.10
N ALA A 339 -14.01 -22.65 -14.35
CA ALA A 339 -12.93 -22.87 -15.30
C ALA A 339 -13.29 -24.02 -16.26
N PRO A 340 -12.83 -23.96 -17.53
CA PRO A 340 -12.98 -25.08 -18.44
C PRO A 340 -12.22 -26.30 -17.90
N ALA A 341 -12.88 -27.46 -17.85
CA ALA A 341 -12.26 -28.67 -17.34
C ALA A 341 -11.09 -29.12 -18.25
N ARG A 342 -9.87 -29.21 -17.70
CA ARG A 342 -8.69 -29.74 -18.43
C ARG A 342 -8.78 -31.26 -18.65
N SER A 343 -9.42 -32.00 -17.73
CA SER A 343 -9.77 -33.43 -17.84
C SER A 343 -10.75 -33.84 -16.72
N ALA A 344 -11.47 -34.96 -16.86
CA ALA A 344 -12.37 -35.46 -15.82
C ALA A 344 -11.64 -35.81 -14.50
N ALA A 345 -10.41 -36.31 -14.57
CA ALA A 345 -9.56 -36.59 -13.41
C ALA A 345 -9.09 -35.31 -12.70
N GLY A 346 -8.92 -34.21 -13.45
CA GLY A 346 -8.54 -32.89 -12.94
C GLY A 346 -9.71 -31.98 -12.54
N ALA A 347 -10.95 -32.44 -12.64
CA ALA A 347 -12.13 -31.65 -12.28
C ALA A 347 -12.11 -31.28 -10.79
N ASN A 348 -12.46 -30.04 -10.48
CA ASN A 348 -12.47 -29.49 -9.12
C ASN A 348 -13.86 -28.91 -8.90
N PRO A 349 -14.86 -29.76 -8.66
CA PRO A 349 -16.23 -29.31 -8.64
C PRO A 349 -16.46 -28.43 -7.42
N ILE A 350 -17.34 -27.45 -7.57
CA ILE A 350 -17.75 -26.60 -6.46
C ILE A 350 -19.26 -26.55 -6.42
N ARG A 351 -19.80 -26.59 -5.22
CA ARG A 351 -21.22 -26.43 -4.96
C ARG A 351 -21.43 -25.23 -4.07
N PHE A 352 -22.33 -24.36 -4.50
CA PHE A 352 -22.82 -23.29 -3.64
C PHE A 352 -23.92 -23.84 -2.74
N ILE A 353 -23.83 -23.55 -1.45
CA ILE A 353 -24.81 -23.93 -0.44
C ILE A 353 -25.39 -22.64 0.13
N GLU A 354 -26.70 -22.47 -0.01
CA GLU A 354 -27.42 -21.30 0.48
C GLU A 354 -28.26 -21.69 1.69
N ILE A 355 -28.19 -20.88 2.75
CA ILE A 355 -29.06 -21.03 3.91
C ILE A 355 -30.23 -20.08 3.73
N LEU A 356 -31.44 -20.64 3.75
CA LEU A 356 -32.68 -19.91 3.64
C LEU A 356 -33.30 -19.80 5.04
N SER A 357 -33.74 -18.60 5.39
CA SER A 357 -34.51 -18.36 6.61
C SER A 357 -35.78 -17.60 6.29
N ALA A 358 -36.91 -18.13 6.74
CA ALA A 358 -38.18 -17.40 6.76
C ALA A 358 -38.42 -16.73 8.13
N VAL A 359 -37.45 -16.79 9.06
CA VAL A 359 -37.55 -16.12 10.35
C VAL A 359 -37.63 -14.61 10.10
N PRO A 360 -38.73 -13.94 10.47
CA PRO A 360 -38.94 -12.52 10.19
C PRO A 360 -37.84 -11.68 10.81
N ALA A 361 -37.48 -10.57 10.16
CA ALA A 361 -36.67 -9.55 10.82
C ALA A 361 -37.44 -8.97 12.01
N ALA A 362 -36.74 -8.36 12.98
CA ALA A 362 -37.39 -7.72 14.11
C ALA A 362 -38.42 -6.67 13.62
N GLY A 363 -39.72 -6.96 13.80
CA GLY A 363 -40.84 -6.12 13.35
C GLY A 363 -41.61 -6.61 12.12
N GLU A 364 -41.24 -7.74 11.50
CA GLU A 364 -42.00 -8.37 10.42
C GLU A 364 -42.93 -9.47 10.95
N GLU A 365 -44.11 -9.62 10.34
CA GLU A 365 -45.05 -10.70 10.68
C GLU A 365 -44.53 -12.07 10.20
N VAL A 366 -44.76 -13.12 11.00
CA VAL A 366 -44.43 -14.50 10.64
C VAL A 366 -45.41 -14.97 9.55
N PRO A 367 -44.95 -15.42 8.37
CA PRO A 367 -45.84 -16.01 7.38
C PRO A 367 -46.58 -17.22 7.96
N GLU A 368 -47.90 -17.34 7.73
CA GLU A 368 -48.71 -18.48 8.24
C GLU A 368 -48.22 -19.84 7.71
N SER A 369 -47.54 -19.87 6.58
CA SER A 369 -46.96 -21.09 5.97
C SER A 369 -45.66 -20.74 5.25
N PRO A 370 -44.53 -20.66 5.97
CA PRO A 370 -43.27 -20.26 5.39
C PRO A 370 -42.74 -21.37 4.47
N THR A 371 -42.57 -21.05 3.18
CA THR A 371 -41.98 -21.94 2.18
C THR A 371 -40.55 -21.53 1.88
N ALA A 372 -39.72 -22.48 1.42
CA ALA A 372 -38.35 -22.20 1.03
C ALA A 372 -38.26 -21.16 -0.12
N ASP A 373 -39.25 -21.12 -1.02
CA ASP A 373 -39.27 -20.16 -2.13
C ASP A 373 -39.52 -18.72 -1.68
N GLY A 374 -40.21 -18.52 -0.55
CA GLY A 374 -40.41 -17.20 0.06
C GLY A 374 -39.33 -16.80 1.09
N ALA A 375 -38.40 -17.70 1.40
CA ALA A 375 -37.37 -17.48 2.40
C ALA A 375 -36.19 -16.66 1.84
N ARG A 376 -35.63 -15.77 2.68
CA ARG A 376 -34.44 -14.99 2.32
C ARG A 376 -33.16 -15.82 2.46
N VAL A 377 -32.21 -15.62 1.56
CA VAL A 377 -30.86 -16.16 1.70
C VAL A 377 -30.15 -15.40 2.81
N VAL A 378 -29.85 -16.06 3.92
CA VAL A 378 -29.12 -15.47 5.06
C VAL A 378 -27.62 -15.68 4.98
N ALA A 379 -27.18 -16.75 4.30
CA ALA A 379 -25.77 -17.03 4.05
C ALA A 379 -25.60 -17.90 2.79
N SER A 380 -24.42 -17.81 2.17
CA SER A 380 -24.06 -18.62 1.01
C SER A 380 -22.57 -18.97 1.07
N PHE A 381 -22.23 -20.23 0.80
CA PHE A 381 -20.87 -20.75 0.90
C PHE A 381 -20.53 -21.56 -0.34
N ALA A 382 -19.28 -21.48 -0.80
CA ALA A 382 -18.74 -22.36 -1.82
C ALA A 382 -18.03 -23.54 -1.13
N LEU A 383 -18.47 -24.76 -1.41
CA LEU A 383 -17.82 -25.97 -0.88
C LEU A 383 -17.10 -26.71 -2.02
N ALA A 384 -15.83 -27.06 -1.77
CA ALA A 384 -14.97 -27.78 -2.69
C ALA A 384 -14.67 -29.19 -2.13
N PRO A 385 -15.31 -30.26 -2.64
CA PRO A 385 -15.28 -31.59 -2.03
C PRO A 385 -13.90 -32.25 -2.07
N ARG A 386 -13.00 -31.77 -2.94
CA ARG A 386 -11.63 -32.26 -3.10
C ARG A 386 -10.61 -31.56 -2.19
N ILE A 387 -10.99 -30.48 -1.52
CA ILE A 387 -10.14 -29.74 -0.60
C ILE A 387 -10.74 -29.91 0.79
N PRO A 388 -10.24 -30.85 1.61
CA PRO A 388 -10.77 -31.15 2.95
C PRO A 388 -11.09 -29.93 3.82
N SER A 389 -10.25 -28.88 3.79
CA SER A 389 -10.49 -27.65 4.55
C SER A 389 -11.62 -26.76 4.01
N GLN A 390 -12.02 -26.95 2.75
CA GLN A 390 -13.08 -26.19 2.08
C GLN A 390 -14.29 -27.03 1.69
N ARG A 391 -14.28 -28.34 2.00
CA ARG A 391 -15.43 -29.21 1.76
C ARG A 391 -16.53 -29.03 2.80
N LEU A 392 -16.27 -28.26 3.86
CA LEU A 392 -17.19 -28.06 4.96
C LEU A 392 -17.24 -26.61 5.42
N THR A 393 -18.36 -26.24 6.02
CA THR A 393 -18.53 -24.95 6.68
C THR A 393 -19.31 -25.11 7.99
N ASP A 394 -18.82 -24.45 9.03
CA ASP A 394 -19.50 -24.35 10.33
C ASP A 394 -20.24 -23.01 10.39
N ILE A 395 -21.56 -23.05 10.49
CA ILE A 395 -22.41 -21.85 10.57
C ILE A 395 -22.80 -21.64 12.03
N GLY A 396 -21.94 -20.91 12.75
CA GLY A 396 -22.08 -20.70 14.18
C GLY A 396 -21.91 -22.00 14.98
N ALA A 397 -22.54 -22.09 16.14
CA ALA A 397 -22.53 -23.29 16.98
C ALA A 397 -23.48 -24.42 16.53
N PRO A 398 -24.69 -24.16 15.98
CA PRO A 398 -25.70 -25.23 15.86
C PRO A 398 -25.67 -26.01 14.54
N LEU A 399 -25.00 -25.53 13.49
CA LEU A 399 -25.10 -26.11 12.14
C LEU A 399 -23.73 -26.28 11.49
N SER A 400 -23.49 -27.44 10.89
CA SER A 400 -22.32 -27.71 10.06
C SER A 400 -22.75 -28.45 8.80
N VAL A 401 -22.20 -28.03 7.65
CA VAL A 401 -22.50 -28.62 6.34
C VAL A 401 -21.22 -29.15 5.74
N GLU A 402 -21.24 -30.40 5.31
CA GLU A 402 -20.15 -31.07 4.59
C GLU A 402 -20.64 -31.47 3.20
N TYR A 403 -19.84 -31.18 2.18
CA TYR A 403 -20.05 -31.59 0.81
C TYR A 403 -18.90 -32.48 0.36
N ALA A 404 -19.19 -33.76 0.13
CA ALA A 404 -18.25 -34.77 -0.31
C ALA A 404 -18.59 -35.25 -1.73
N ARG A 405 -17.61 -35.90 -2.35
CA ARG A 405 -17.76 -36.53 -3.66
C ARG A 405 -17.34 -37.99 -3.54
N THR A 406 -18.26 -38.89 -3.83
CA THR A 406 -18.07 -40.34 -3.73
C THR A 406 -17.71 -40.79 -2.32
N THR A 407 -18.54 -40.45 -1.34
CA THR A 407 -18.39 -40.98 0.03
C THR A 407 -18.47 -42.51 -0.01
N PRO A 408 -17.47 -43.24 0.53
CA PRO A 408 -17.48 -44.69 0.53
C PRO A 408 -18.80 -45.25 1.09
N PRO A 409 -19.38 -46.32 0.51
CA PRO A 409 -20.65 -46.88 0.97
C PRO A 409 -20.66 -47.23 2.46
N ASP A 410 -19.55 -47.79 2.95
CA ASP A 410 -19.36 -48.07 4.37
C ASP A 410 -19.46 -46.80 5.19
N ARG A 411 -18.72 -45.75 4.82
CA ARG A 411 -18.76 -44.47 5.53
C ARG A 411 -20.14 -43.83 5.53
N TRP A 412 -20.86 -43.87 4.40
CA TRP A 412 -22.23 -43.37 4.33
C TRP A 412 -23.16 -44.16 5.26
N THR A 413 -22.99 -45.48 5.33
CA THR A 413 -23.74 -46.34 6.25
C THR A 413 -23.43 -45.99 7.70
N GLN A 414 -22.15 -45.77 8.06
CA GLN A 414 -21.76 -45.31 9.40
C GLN A 414 -22.41 -43.97 9.76
N LEU A 415 -22.41 -43.02 8.81
CA LEU A 415 -23.05 -41.71 8.98
C LEU A 415 -24.57 -41.83 9.08
N ALA A 416 -25.18 -42.86 8.49
CA ALA A 416 -26.62 -43.15 8.53
C ALA A 416 -27.05 -43.95 9.75
N THR A 417 -26.12 -44.48 10.55
CA THR A 417 -26.44 -45.25 11.75
C THR A 417 -27.27 -44.40 12.73
N PRO A 418 -28.51 -44.82 13.06
CA PRO A 418 -29.31 -44.13 14.08
C PRO A 418 -28.63 -44.27 15.44
N LEU A 419 -28.67 -43.22 16.24
CA LEU A 419 -28.11 -43.24 17.59
C LEU A 419 -29.23 -43.25 18.64
N PRO A 420 -28.97 -43.75 19.86
CA PRO A 420 -29.93 -43.63 20.95
C PRO A 420 -30.36 -42.17 21.16
N PRO A 421 -31.61 -41.90 21.56
CA PRO A 421 -32.06 -40.54 21.85
C PRO A 421 -31.13 -39.83 22.84
N GLN A 422 -30.96 -38.52 22.65
CA GLN A 422 -30.09 -37.67 23.49
C GLN A 422 -28.59 -37.99 23.38
N THR A 423 -28.17 -38.71 22.33
CA THR A 423 -26.74 -38.94 22.08
C THR A 423 -26.12 -37.75 21.37
N HIS A 424 -25.11 -37.13 21.99
CA HIS A 424 -24.31 -36.05 21.38
C HIS A 424 -23.04 -36.55 20.70
N HIS A 425 -22.46 -37.64 21.18
CA HIS A 425 -21.23 -38.22 20.66
C HIS A 425 -21.39 -39.73 20.68
N ALA A 426 -20.98 -40.41 19.62
CA ALA A 426 -21.02 -41.87 19.56
C ALA A 426 -19.75 -42.44 18.92
N LEU A 427 -19.39 -43.65 19.35
CA LEU A 427 -18.41 -44.49 18.67
C LEU A 427 -19.15 -45.64 18.01
N LEU A 428 -18.95 -45.78 16.71
CA LEU A 428 -19.26 -47.00 16.00
C LEU A 428 -18.03 -47.91 16.06
N ILE A 429 -18.19 -49.07 16.68
CA ILE A 429 -17.14 -50.04 16.92
C ILE A 429 -17.44 -51.27 16.10
N THR A 430 -16.50 -51.68 15.26
CA THR A 430 -16.60 -52.90 14.45
C THR A 430 -15.34 -53.74 14.66
N ILE A 431 -15.51 -55.00 15.05
CA ILE A 431 -14.42 -55.98 15.19
C ILE A 431 -14.63 -57.05 14.11
N PRO A 432 -13.90 -56.97 12.98
CA PRO A 432 -14.15 -57.82 11.82
C PRO A 432 -14.06 -59.32 12.14
N GLY A 433 -13.12 -59.72 13.00
CA GLY A 433 -12.91 -61.11 13.39
C GLY A 433 -14.05 -61.74 14.21
N GLU A 434 -14.79 -60.92 14.95
CA GLU A 434 -15.84 -61.36 15.89
C GLU A 434 -17.26 -61.12 15.34
N ARG A 435 -17.40 -60.58 14.13
CA ARG A 435 -18.67 -60.11 13.55
C ARG A 435 -19.44 -59.18 14.50
N TYR A 436 -18.72 -58.43 15.32
CA TYR A 436 -19.28 -57.50 16.28
C TYR A 436 -19.33 -56.10 15.66
N SER A 437 -20.50 -55.47 15.65
CA SER A 437 -20.66 -54.06 15.27
C SER A 437 -21.72 -53.40 16.14
N THR A 438 -21.38 -52.30 16.79
CA THR A 438 -22.31 -51.55 17.66
C THR A 438 -22.02 -50.05 17.65
N ALA A 439 -23.05 -49.23 17.84
CA ALA A 439 -22.91 -47.80 18.07
C ALA A 439 -23.19 -47.51 19.56
N VAL A 440 -22.19 -46.98 20.26
CA VAL A 440 -22.26 -46.70 21.70
C VAL A 440 -22.21 -45.19 21.93
N PRO A 441 -23.14 -44.60 22.70
CA PRO A 441 -23.03 -43.22 23.13
C PRO A 441 -21.80 -43.06 24.03
N ILE A 442 -21.02 -42.01 23.80
CA ILE A 442 -19.79 -41.77 24.53
C ILE A 442 -19.79 -40.43 25.27
N VAL A 443 -19.22 -40.43 26.46
CA VAL A 443 -18.82 -39.24 27.20
C VAL A 443 -17.33 -39.33 27.57
N GLN A 444 -16.71 -38.19 27.84
CA GLN A 444 -15.31 -38.16 28.28
C GLN A 444 -15.14 -38.94 29.60
N GLY A 445 -14.08 -39.75 29.68
CA GLY A 445 -13.77 -40.62 30.81
C GLY A 445 -14.54 -41.94 30.83
N GLN A 446 -15.45 -42.17 29.89
CA GLN A 446 -16.21 -43.42 29.83
C GLN A 446 -15.34 -44.57 29.33
N GLU A 447 -15.46 -45.70 30.00
CA GLU A 447 -14.81 -46.95 29.64
C GLU A 447 -15.88 -48.01 29.37
N PHE A 448 -15.69 -48.82 28.34
CA PHE A 448 -16.55 -49.97 28.07
C PHE A 448 -15.75 -51.11 27.42
N MET A 449 -16.18 -52.33 27.72
CA MET A 449 -15.58 -53.56 27.21
C MET A 449 -16.31 -54.04 25.96
N VAL A 450 -15.56 -54.38 24.93
CA VAL A 450 -16.02 -55.05 23.71
C VAL A 450 -15.22 -56.35 23.52
N PRO A 451 -15.66 -57.30 22.67
CA PRO A 451 -14.91 -58.52 22.45
C PRO A 451 -13.44 -58.23 22.07
N GLY A 452 -12.49 -58.71 22.87
CA GLY A 452 -11.06 -58.54 22.62
C GLY A 452 -10.44 -57.19 23.02
N TYR A 453 -11.22 -56.17 23.39
CA TYR A 453 -10.71 -54.83 23.68
C TYR A 453 -11.46 -54.10 24.80
N THR A 454 -10.71 -53.33 25.58
CA THR A 454 -11.23 -52.29 26.47
C THR A 454 -11.00 -50.93 25.80
N ILE A 455 -12.06 -50.13 25.68
CA ILE A 455 -11.98 -48.80 25.06
C ILE A 455 -12.32 -47.75 26.11
N MET A 456 -11.41 -46.81 26.34
CA MET A 456 -11.60 -45.66 27.21
C MET A 456 -11.58 -44.36 26.40
N VAL A 457 -12.59 -43.52 26.57
CA VAL A 457 -12.70 -42.24 25.88
C VAL A 457 -11.94 -41.18 26.66
N GLU A 458 -10.72 -40.85 26.26
CA GLU A 458 -9.85 -39.92 26.97
C GLU A 458 -10.36 -38.48 26.85
N GLN A 459 -10.70 -38.05 25.62
CA GLN A 459 -11.13 -36.69 25.31
C GLN A 459 -12.11 -36.66 24.14
N ILE A 460 -13.04 -35.71 24.17
CA ILE A 460 -13.91 -35.35 23.04
C ILE A 460 -13.75 -33.85 22.84
N LEU A 461 -13.29 -33.44 21.66
CA LEU A 461 -13.00 -32.04 21.38
C LEU A 461 -13.74 -31.60 20.11
N PRO A 462 -14.32 -30.38 20.10
CA PRO A 462 -14.99 -29.84 18.91
C PRO A 462 -14.00 -29.52 17.78
N ARG A 463 -12.70 -29.38 18.11
CA ARG A 463 -11.58 -29.21 17.19
C ARG A 463 -10.37 -29.99 17.72
N PRO A 464 -9.44 -30.42 16.87
CA PRO A 464 -8.29 -31.17 17.34
C PRO A 464 -7.37 -30.26 18.16
N PRO A 465 -6.63 -30.81 19.15
CA PRO A 465 -5.76 -30.02 20.03
C PRO A 465 -4.60 -29.36 19.28
N PHE A 466 -4.28 -29.86 18.08
CA PHE A 466 -3.28 -29.32 17.17
C PHE A 466 -3.87 -29.17 15.76
N PRO A 467 -3.45 -28.17 14.97
CA PRO A 467 -3.82 -28.09 13.57
C PRO A 467 -3.46 -29.39 12.84
N ILE A 468 -4.36 -29.89 12.00
CA ILE A 468 -4.05 -31.01 11.12
C ILE A 468 -2.93 -30.53 10.17
N ILE A 469 -1.81 -31.23 10.16
CA ILE A 469 -0.65 -30.96 9.29
C ILE A 469 -0.47 -32.03 8.21
N THR A 470 -1.38 -33.02 8.17
CA THR A 470 -1.33 -34.11 7.20
C THR A 470 -1.51 -33.53 5.80
N PRO A 471 -0.63 -33.86 4.83
CA PRO A 471 -0.74 -33.40 3.46
C PRO A 471 -2.13 -33.63 2.86
N GLY A 472 -2.75 -32.57 2.35
CA GLY A 472 -4.11 -32.56 1.82
C GLY A 472 -5.22 -32.26 2.84
N TYR A 473 -4.95 -32.35 4.15
CA TYR A 473 -5.91 -32.09 5.22
C TYR A 473 -5.51 -30.90 6.09
N GLU A 474 -4.56 -30.10 5.64
CA GLU A 474 -3.97 -29.03 6.44
C GLU A 474 -5.03 -28.03 6.88
N ASN A 475 -5.08 -27.77 8.18
CA ASN A 475 -6.05 -26.87 8.82
C ASN A 475 -7.53 -27.26 8.59
N ALA A 476 -7.82 -28.48 8.13
CA ALA A 476 -9.18 -28.91 7.92
C ALA A 476 -9.92 -29.03 9.26
N PRO A 477 -11.09 -28.39 9.44
CA PRO A 477 -11.81 -28.46 10.71
C PRO A 477 -12.50 -29.82 10.87
N SER A 478 -12.31 -30.46 12.03
CA SER A 478 -13.03 -31.68 12.41
C SER A 478 -13.13 -31.77 13.92
N SER A 479 -14.26 -32.23 14.45
CA SER A 479 -14.27 -32.73 15.82
C SER A 479 -13.45 -34.02 15.90
N VAL A 480 -12.90 -34.28 17.09
CA VAL A 480 -12.05 -35.46 17.35
C VAL A 480 -12.46 -36.13 18.66
N ALA A 481 -12.48 -37.45 18.65
CA ALA A 481 -12.51 -38.26 19.87
C ALA A 481 -11.15 -38.95 20.03
N ILE A 482 -10.54 -38.80 21.19
CA ILE A 482 -9.27 -39.45 21.54
C ILE A 482 -9.62 -40.64 22.43
N VAL A 483 -9.29 -41.84 22.00
CA VAL A 483 -9.69 -43.07 22.67
C VAL A 483 -8.48 -43.96 22.93
N ARG A 484 -8.36 -44.47 24.15
CA ARG A 484 -7.40 -45.50 24.51
C ARG A 484 -7.99 -46.87 24.21
N VAL A 485 -7.28 -47.67 23.43
CA VAL A 485 -7.66 -49.04 23.08
C VAL A 485 -6.65 -49.99 23.72
N THR A 486 -7.14 -50.86 24.59
CA THR A 486 -6.33 -51.84 25.32
C THR A 486 -6.83 -53.24 24.99
N PRO A 487 -6.05 -54.09 24.29
CA PRO A 487 -6.46 -55.46 24.04
C PRO A 487 -6.63 -56.25 25.35
N THR A 488 -7.63 -57.12 25.42
CA THR A 488 -7.89 -57.95 26.62
C THR A 488 -7.07 -59.24 26.63
N VAL A 489 -6.42 -59.59 25.52
CA VAL A 489 -5.56 -60.78 25.38
C VAL A 489 -4.10 -60.34 25.33
N ALA A 490 -3.26 -60.92 26.18
CA ALA A 490 -1.87 -60.50 26.41
C ALA A 490 -0.94 -60.59 25.18
N ASP A 491 -1.32 -61.35 24.15
CA ASP A 491 -0.55 -61.52 22.90
C ASP A 491 -0.90 -60.51 21.79
N ALA A 492 -1.81 -59.56 22.03
CA ALA A 492 -2.24 -58.59 21.04
C ALA A 492 -1.33 -57.34 21.00
N SER A 493 -1.28 -56.69 19.83
CA SER A 493 -0.64 -55.40 19.56
C SER A 493 -0.86 -54.43 20.73
N GLY A 494 0.19 -54.13 21.51
CA GLY A 494 0.09 -53.40 22.79
C GLY A 494 -0.79 -52.14 22.75
N ALA A 495 -1.28 -51.71 23.91
CA ALA A 495 -2.25 -50.62 24.04
C ALA A 495 -1.82 -49.35 23.27
N PHE A 496 -2.80 -48.66 22.68
CA PHE A 496 -2.56 -47.48 21.88
C PHE A 496 -3.68 -46.45 22.07
N THR A 497 -3.35 -45.18 21.84
CA THR A 497 -4.32 -44.08 21.83
C THR A 497 -4.64 -43.71 20.38
N ARG A 498 -5.90 -43.86 19.98
CA ARG A 498 -6.38 -43.52 18.63
C ARG A 498 -7.05 -42.16 18.60
N TYR A 499 -6.65 -41.35 17.62
CA TYR A 499 -7.28 -40.06 17.32
C TYR A 499 -8.31 -40.26 16.21
N LEU A 500 -9.60 -40.13 16.54
CA LEU A 500 -10.72 -40.38 15.62
C LEU A 500 -11.31 -39.06 15.13
N TYR A 501 -11.03 -38.70 13.89
CA TYR A 501 -11.57 -37.49 13.28
C TYR A 501 -12.96 -37.79 12.70
N SER A 502 -13.98 -37.04 13.14
CA SER A 502 -15.36 -37.30 12.68
C SER A 502 -15.52 -37.01 11.18
N ARG A 503 -14.80 -36.03 10.63
CA ARG A 503 -14.92 -35.67 9.21
C ARG A 503 -13.99 -36.48 8.32
N PHE A 504 -12.79 -36.77 8.82
CA PHE A 504 -11.70 -37.36 8.04
C PHE A 504 -11.23 -38.67 8.68
N PRO A 505 -12.08 -39.72 8.75
CA PRO A 505 -11.70 -40.99 9.35
C PRO A 505 -10.41 -41.59 8.75
N GLU A 506 -10.13 -41.27 7.48
CA GLU A 506 -8.94 -41.70 6.72
C GLU A 506 -7.60 -41.20 7.26
N ILE A 507 -7.58 -40.13 8.08
CA ILE A 507 -6.37 -39.64 8.75
C ILE A 507 -6.32 -40.00 10.24
N SER A 508 -7.19 -40.90 10.70
CA SER A 508 -7.11 -41.44 12.06
C SER A 508 -5.81 -42.20 12.23
N GLN A 509 -5.16 -42.06 13.38
CA GLN A 509 -3.85 -42.66 13.65
C GLN A 509 -3.79 -43.25 15.05
N ASP A 510 -3.00 -44.32 15.19
CA ASP A 510 -2.68 -44.93 16.48
C ASP A 510 -1.38 -44.35 17.01
N MET A 511 -1.45 -43.79 18.21
CA MET A 511 -0.33 -43.31 19.00
C MET A 511 0.06 -44.41 19.99
N LEU A 512 1.26 -44.96 19.82
CA LEU A 512 1.80 -46.01 20.68
C LEU A 512 2.41 -45.42 21.95
N ASP A 513 2.47 -46.20 23.03
CA ASP A 513 3.16 -45.81 24.26
C ASP A 513 4.68 -45.64 24.07
N GLU A 514 5.24 -46.31 23.06
CA GLU A 514 6.64 -46.15 22.68
C GLU A 514 6.92 -44.74 22.15
N LEU A 515 7.90 -44.06 22.74
CA LEU A 515 8.38 -42.77 22.23
C LEU A 515 9.38 -42.97 21.09
N ASN A 516 9.34 -42.08 20.11
CA ASN A 516 10.35 -41.98 19.07
C ASN A 516 11.60 -41.23 19.58
N GLU A 517 12.62 -41.09 18.73
CA GLU A 517 13.88 -40.39 19.05
C GLU A 517 13.67 -38.91 19.46
N SER A 518 12.55 -38.30 19.05
CA SER A 518 12.16 -36.93 19.41
C SER A 518 11.32 -36.84 20.68
N GLY A 519 11.12 -37.94 21.41
CA GLY A 519 10.30 -37.99 22.62
C GLY A 519 8.79 -37.92 22.37
N MET A 520 8.34 -38.08 21.12
CA MET A 520 6.92 -38.09 20.74
C MET A 520 6.42 -39.53 20.61
N PRO A 521 5.15 -39.83 20.93
CA PRO A 521 4.57 -41.15 20.72
C PRO A 521 4.75 -41.61 19.26
N ARG A 522 5.22 -42.85 19.07
CA ARG A 522 5.31 -43.49 17.76
C ARG A 522 3.92 -43.59 17.15
N ARG A 523 3.85 -43.33 15.84
CA ARG A 523 2.59 -43.33 15.08
C ARG A 523 2.55 -44.54 14.15
N ARG A 524 1.39 -45.15 14.00
CA ARG A 524 1.11 -46.16 12.97
C ARG A 524 -0.30 -45.98 12.40
N ASP A 525 -0.55 -46.64 11.28
CA ASP A 525 -1.90 -46.75 10.72
C ASP A 525 -2.83 -47.45 11.73
N PRO A 526 -4.14 -47.12 11.73
CA PRO A 526 -5.11 -47.77 12.60
C PRO A 526 -5.04 -49.29 12.52
N ASP A 527 -4.86 -49.95 13.67
CA ASP A 527 -4.92 -51.41 13.80
C ASP A 527 -6.19 -51.95 13.11
N PRO A 528 -6.05 -52.78 12.05
CA PRO A 528 -7.17 -53.26 11.26
C PRO A 528 -8.04 -54.29 11.99
N ALA A 529 -7.57 -54.85 13.12
CA ALA A 529 -8.34 -55.79 13.93
C ALA A 529 -9.53 -55.11 14.64
N ILE A 530 -9.50 -53.79 14.77
CA ILE A 530 -10.59 -52.98 15.33
C ILE A 530 -10.83 -51.71 14.51
N SER A 531 -12.03 -51.58 13.96
CA SER A 531 -12.47 -50.37 13.27
C SER A 531 -13.29 -49.50 14.22
N LEU A 532 -12.87 -48.25 14.41
CA LEU A 532 -13.54 -47.28 15.25
C LEU A 532 -13.89 -46.07 14.39
N ALA A 533 -15.13 -45.60 14.44
CA ALA A 533 -15.57 -44.40 13.77
C ALA A 533 -16.29 -43.47 14.75
N TYR A 534 -15.89 -42.20 14.76
CA TYR A 534 -16.49 -41.19 15.61
C TYR A 534 -17.62 -40.43 14.89
N LEU A 535 -18.80 -40.43 15.50
CA LEU A 535 -20.00 -39.73 15.03
C LEU A 535 -20.29 -38.55 15.97
N ASP A 536 -20.23 -37.34 15.44
CA ASP A 536 -20.54 -36.11 16.17
C ASP A 536 -22.01 -35.70 15.92
N ALA A 537 -22.85 -35.89 16.94
CA ALA A 537 -24.25 -35.49 16.98
C ALA A 537 -24.47 -34.33 17.98
N SER A 538 -23.43 -33.56 18.30
CA SER A 538 -23.52 -32.43 19.25
C SER A 538 -24.25 -31.22 18.66
N ARG A 539 -24.32 -31.15 17.33
CA ARG A 539 -24.95 -30.09 16.54
C ARG A 539 -25.65 -30.69 15.32
N VAL A 540 -26.42 -29.88 14.60
CA VAL A 540 -27.03 -30.32 13.34
C VAL A 540 -25.92 -30.52 12.30
N GLN A 541 -25.79 -31.74 11.80
CA GLN A 541 -24.85 -32.08 10.75
C GLN A 541 -25.60 -32.35 9.45
N VAL A 542 -25.16 -31.72 8.37
CA VAL A 542 -25.70 -31.96 7.03
C VAL A 542 -24.57 -32.48 6.16
N TYR A 543 -24.69 -33.71 5.69
CA TYR A 543 -23.76 -34.32 4.75
C TYR A 543 -24.41 -34.37 3.38
N ILE A 544 -23.75 -33.81 2.37
CA ILE A 544 -24.18 -33.83 0.98
C ILE A 544 -23.14 -34.61 0.20
N ASP A 545 -23.56 -35.62 -0.55
CA ASP A 545 -22.66 -36.50 -1.28
C ASP A 545 -23.06 -36.58 -2.76
N GLU A 546 -22.07 -36.31 -3.62
CA GLU A 546 -22.18 -36.43 -5.08
C GLU A 546 -21.73 -37.84 -5.51
N VAL A 547 -22.68 -38.68 -5.91
CA VAL A 547 -22.45 -40.11 -6.19
C VAL A 547 -21.98 -40.28 -7.64
N VAL A 548 -20.67 -40.28 -7.86
CA VAL A 548 -20.07 -40.31 -9.20
C VAL A 548 -20.26 -41.65 -9.92
N GLU A 549 -20.29 -42.77 -9.18
CA GLU A 549 -20.43 -44.12 -9.78
C GLU A 549 -21.74 -44.28 -10.57
N ALA A 550 -22.80 -43.58 -10.16
CA ALA A 550 -24.09 -43.60 -10.86
C ALA A 550 -24.10 -42.74 -12.15
N ALA A 551 -23.16 -41.80 -12.30
CA ALA A 551 -23.05 -40.90 -13.46
C ALA A 551 -22.31 -41.54 -14.65
N ALA A 552 -21.89 -42.81 -14.55
CA ALA A 552 -21.13 -43.52 -15.59
C ALA A 552 -21.88 -43.67 -16.93
N THR A 553 -23.18 -43.38 -16.99
CA THR A 553 -23.99 -43.48 -18.21
C THR A 553 -24.03 -42.19 -19.04
N ASP A 554 -23.86 -41.02 -18.44
CA ASP A 554 -23.73 -39.73 -19.14
C ASP A 554 -22.75 -38.80 -18.41
N PRO A 555 -21.50 -38.64 -18.89
CA PRO A 555 -20.50 -37.77 -18.26
C PRO A 555 -20.86 -36.28 -18.32
N ALA A 556 -21.84 -35.87 -19.13
CA ALA A 556 -22.33 -34.50 -19.19
C ALA A 556 -23.41 -34.20 -18.13
N ALA A 557 -24.12 -35.23 -17.64
CA ALA A 557 -25.14 -35.06 -16.61
C ALA A 557 -24.48 -34.80 -15.24
N PRO A 558 -25.02 -33.86 -14.42
CA PRO A 558 -24.56 -33.70 -13.05
C PRO A 558 -24.82 -35.01 -12.28
N PRO A 559 -23.86 -35.49 -11.46
CA PRO A 559 -24.05 -36.71 -10.71
C PRO A 559 -25.22 -36.59 -9.73
N PRO A 560 -25.95 -37.69 -9.47
CA PRO A 560 -27.03 -37.66 -8.49
C PRO A 560 -26.48 -37.28 -7.12
N LEU A 561 -27.26 -36.49 -6.40
CA LEU A 561 -26.96 -36.07 -5.03
C LEU A 561 -27.81 -36.84 -4.06
N ARG A 562 -27.20 -37.20 -2.94
CA ARG A 562 -27.89 -37.65 -1.73
C ARG A 562 -27.48 -36.75 -0.57
N ALA A 563 -28.36 -36.64 0.41
CA ALA A 563 -28.09 -35.87 1.61
C ALA A 563 -28.45 -36.67 2.86
N LEU A 564 -27.79 -36.34 3.96
CA LEU A 564 -28.04 -36.90 5.27
C LEU A 564 -28.04 -35.77 6.29
N LEU A 565 -29.15 -35.63 6.99
CA LEU A 565 -29.30 -34.69 8.10
C LEU A 565 -29.23 -35.49 9.40
N ARG A 566 -28.31 -35.14 10.29
CA ARG A 566 -28.25 -35.67 11.65
C ARG A 566 -28.58 -34.55 12.63
N ALA A 567 -29.71 -34.68 13.31
CA ALA A 567 -30.13 -33.73 14.32
C ALA A 567 -29.36 -33.97 15.64
N PRO A 568 -29.23 -32.93 16.50
CA PRO A 568 -28.75 -33.11 17.85
C PRO A 568 -29.55 -34.19 18.58
N GLY A 569 -28.87 -35.09 19.27
CA GLY A 569 -29.53 -36.18 20.00
C GLY A 569 -29.71 -37.48 19.21
N GLY A 570 -29.25 -37.54 17.96
CA GLY A 570 -28.99 -38.82 17.28
C GLY A 570 -29.94 -39.21 16.14
N GLU A 571 -31.02 -38.46 15.93
CA GLU A 571 -31.96 -38.66 14.82
C GLU A 571 -31.28 -38.41 13.47
N VAL A 572 -31.58 -39.25 12.48
CA VAL A 572 -31.01 -39.18 11.13
C VAL A 572 -32.12 -39.21 10.09
N ILE A 573 -32.06 -38.29 9.13
CA ILE A 573 -32.91 -38.26 7.94
C ILE A 573 -32.02 -38.43 6.72
N THR A 574 -32.27 -39.48 5.94
CA THR A 574 -31.55 -39.77 4.69
C THR A 574 -32.41 -39.42 3.49
N ILE A 575 -31.87 -38.59 2.59
CA ILE A 575 -32.49 -38.19 1.32
C ILE A 575 -31.67 -38.86 0.21
N ASN A 576 -32.18 -39.95 -0.35
CA ASN A 576 -31.45 -40.77 -1.33
C ASN A 576 -31.33 -40.12 -2.71
N SER A 577 -32.18 -39.15 -3.03
CA SER A 577 -32.12 -38.39 -4.28
C SER A 577 -32.53 -36.95 -4.02
N LEU A 578 -31.65 -36.02 -4.33
CA LEU A 578 -31.83 -34.59 -4.16
C LEU A 578 -31.66 -33.90 -5.52
N PRO A 579 -32.65 -33.12 -6.01
CA PRO A 579 -32.53 -32.42 -7.27
C PRO A 579 -31.44 -31.34 -7.21
N GLU A 580 -31.00 -30.83 -8.35
CA GLU A 580 -29.85 -29.93 -8.41
C GLU A 580 -30.04 -28.65 -7.58
N ARG A 581 -31.25 -28.11 -7.53
CA ARG A 581 -31.63 -26.99 -6.64
C ARG A 581 -32.50 -27.44 -5.46
N GLY A 582 -32.30 -28.68 -5.02
CA GLY A 582 -33.03 -29.28 -3.93
C GLY A 582 -32.87 -28.51 -2.63
N VAL A 583 -33.90 -28.63 -1.79
CA VAL A 583 -33.97 -27.98 -0.49
C VAL A 583 -34.01 -29.06 0.59
N ILE A 584 -33.16 -28.90 1.60
CA ILE A 584 -33.07 -29.78 2.76
C ILE A 584 -33.66 -29.00 3.96
N PRO A 585 -34.77 -29.45 4.55
CA PRO A 585 -35.27 -28.84 5.78
C PRO A 585 -34.34 -29.17 6.93
N VAL A 586 -33.82 -28.15 7.62
CA VAL A 586 -32.86 -28.31 8.72
C VAL A 586 -33.52 -28.08 10.07
N ALA A 587 -34.38 -27.07 10.14
CA ALA A 587 -35.19 -26.74 11.31
C ALA A 587 -36.48 -26.03 10.84
N PRO A 588 -37.48 -25.82 11.70
CA PRO A 588 -38.63 -25.00 11.36
C PRO A 588 -38.18 -23.64 10.81
N MET A 589 -38.66 -23.27 9.62
CA MET A 589 -38.35 -22.00 8.95
C MET A 589 -36.89 -21.83 8.50
N VAL A 590 -36.07 -22.88 8.55
CA VAL A 590 -34.66 -22.87 8.12
C VAL A 590 -34.40 -24.03 7.18
N TRP A 591 -33.90 -23.71 5.99
CA TRP A 591 -33.57 -24.69 4.97
C TRP A 591 -32.17 -24.48 4.42
N ILE A 592 -31.59 -25.55 3.90
CA ILE A 592 -30.42 -25.48 3.04
C ILE A 592 -30.88 -25.70 1.60
N ARG A 593 -30.59 -24.75 0.72
CA ARG A 593 -30.80 -24.88 -0.72
C ARG A 593 -29.47 -25.13 -1.41
N LEU A 594 -29.47 -26.10 -2.32
CA LEU A 594 -28.37 -26.30 -3.24
C LEU A 594 -28.38 -25.19 -4.29
N GLY A 595 -27.31 -24.41 -4.31
CA GLY A 595 -27.08 -23.36 -5.30
C GLY A 595 -26.47 -23.91 -6.59
N GLU A 596 -25.81 -23.02 -7.32
CA GLU A 596 -25.13 -23.36 -8.58
C GLU A 596 -24.05 -24.44 -8.38
N ARG A 597 -23.84 -25.26 -9.41
CA ARG A 597 -22.76 -26.23 -9.48
C ARG A 597 -21.77 -25.83 -10.56
N TRP A 598 -20.50 -25.78 -10.19
CA TRP A 598 -19.42 -25.71 -11.17
C TRP A 598 -18.78 -27.07 -11.31
N ALA A 599 -18.76 -27.61 -12.52
CA ALA A 599 -18.11 -28.89 -12.81
C ALA A 599 -16.60 -28.83 -12.55
N HIS A 600 -16.01 -27.67 -12.82
CA HIS A 600 -14.63 -27.35 -12.49
C HIS A 600 -14.53 -25.88 -12.14
N ALA A 601 -13.81 -25.61 -11.06
CA ALA A 601 -13.50 -24.28 -10.60
C ALA A 601 -12.03 -24.16 -10.26
N GLU A 602 -11.46 -23.00 -10.55
CA GLU A 602 -10.11 -22.64 -10.13
C GLU A 602 -10.16 -21.60 -9.01
N SER A 603 -9.26 -21.75 -8.03
CA SER A 603 -9.09 -20.76 -6.99
C SER A 603 -8.20 -19.66 -7.56
N VAL A 604 -8.77 -18.48 -7.72
CA VAL A 604 -8.07 -17.26 -8.08
C VAL A 604 -7.92 -16.38 -6.85
N GLU A 605 -6.85 -15.60 -6.77
CA GLU A 605 -6.73 -14.59 -5.73
C GLU A 605 -7.42 -13.29 -6.16
N SER A 606 -8.14 -12.66 -5.23
CA SER A 606 -8.80 -11.37 -5.44
C SER A 606 -8.53 -10.45 -4.25
N PRO A 607 -8.33 -9.14 -4.48
CA PRO A 607 -8.02 -8.21 -3.42
C PRO A 607 -9.25 -7.92 -2.58
N ARG A 608 -9.08 -8.01 -1.26
CA ARG A 608 -9.97 -7.45 -0.26
C ARG A 608 -9.33 -6.16 0.28
N PRO A 609 -9.86 -4.98 -0.06
CA PRO A 609 -9.35 -3.73 0.50
C PRO A 609 -9.43 -3.72 2.02
N VAL A 610 -8.36 -3.29 2.66
CA VAL A 610 -8.33 -3.09 4.11
C VAL A 610 -8.97 -1.74 4.42
N PRO A 611 -9.93 -1.62 5.35
CA PRO A 611 -10.55 -0.33 5.70
C PRO A 611 -9.50 0.71 6.13
N ASP A 612 -9.69 1.99 5.77
CA ASP A 612 -8.72 3.08 6.03
C ASP A 612 -8.27 3.21 7.50
N ARG A 613 -9.14 2.82 8.45
CA ARG A 613 -8.83 2.84 9.89
C ARG A 613 -7.83 1.76 10.33
N ASP A 614 -7.77 0.67 9.57
CA ASP A 614 -6.96 -0.53 9.85
C ASP A 614 -5.67 -0.54 8.99
N GLN A 615 -5.52 0.41 8.06
CA GLN A 615 -4.32 0.57 7.24
C GLN A 615 -3.17 1.22 8.02
N ASP A 616 -1.96 0.68 7.87
CA ASP A 616 -0.76 1.36 8.34
C ASP A 616 -0.39 2.51 7.40
N ARG A 617 -0.34 3.73 7.96
CA ARG A 617 0.00 4.95 7.24
C ARG A 617 1.39 4.92 6.59
N GLN A 618 2.31 4.09 7.08
CA GLN A 618 3.64 3.94 6.51
C GLN A 618 3.63 3.26 5.13
N PHE A 619 2.62 2.43 4.83
CA PHE A 619 2.50 1.72 3.55
C PHE A 619 1.60 2.42 2.53
N ILE A 620 1.02 3.57 2.88
CA ILE A 620 0.14 4.31 1.98
C ILE A 620 0.95 5.05 0.91
N GLY A 621 0.76 4.65 -0.35
CA GLY A 621 1.34 5.31 -1.53
C GLY A 621 2.76 4.88 -1.90
N ASN A 622 3.33 3.87 -1.24
CA ASN A 622 4.62 3.27 -1.58
C ASN A 622 4.49 1.86 -2.20
N HIS A 623 3.27 1.39 -2.44
CA HIS A 623 2.92 0.09 -3.02
C HIS A 623 3.22 -1.15 -2.18
N HIS A 624 3.75 -1.02 -0.96
CA HIS A 624 4.16 -2.20 -0.17
C HIS A 624 3.01 -3.18 0.11
N GLN A 625 1.78 -2.68 0.26
CA GLN A 625 0.55 -3.46 0.46
C GLN A 625 -0.36 -3.44 -0.77
N ALA A 626 0.16 -2.97 -1.92
CA ALA A 626 -0.61 -2.84 -3.14
C ALA A 626 -0.63 -4.15 -3.92
N THR A 627 -1.69 -4.34 -4.68
CA THR A 627 -1.83 -5.45 -5.63
C THR A 627 -2.29 -4.89 -6.98
N ILE A 628 -1.87 -5.54 -8.07
CA ILE A 628 -2.28 -5.17 -9.43
C ILE A 628 -2.95 -6.33 -10.13
N ALA A 629 -4.01 -6.06 -10.90
CA ALA A 629 -4.58 -7.03 -11.80
C ALA A 629 -3.90 -6.93 -13.16
N VAL A 630 -3.24 -8.00 -13.57
CA VAL A 630 -2.57 -8.09 -14.86
C VAL A 630 -3.39 -8.98 -15.78
N GLU A 631 -3.74 -8.48 -16.95
CA GLU A 631 -4.32 -9.28 -18.03
C GLU A 631 -3.22 -9.63 -19.03
N VAL A 632 -3.05 -10.92 -19.28
CA VAL A 632 -2.18 -11.47 -20.33
C VAL A 632 -3.06 -12.01 -21.44
N SER A 633 -2.76 -11.66 -22.69
CA SER A 633 -3.48 -12.15 -23.86
C SER A 633 -2.51 -12.54 -24.98
N LEU A 634 -2.91 -13.53 -25.77
CA LEU A 634 -2.14 -14.03 -26.90
C LEU A 634 -2.73 -13.47 -28.21
N ASP A 635 -1.88 -12.88 -29.05
CA ASP A 635 -2.30 -12.40 -30.37
C ASP A 635 -2.64 -13.60 -31.29
N PRO A 636 -3.84 -13.64 -31.91
CA PRO A 636 -4.23 -14.73 -32.82
C PRO A 636 -3.28 -14.93 -34.01
N ALA A 637 -2.54 -13.89 -34.39
CA ALA A 637 -1.52 -13.94 -35.44
C ALA A 637 -0.15 -14.46 -34.95
N SER A 638 -0.12 -15.23 -33.86
CA SER A 638 1.12 -15.77 -33.29
C SER A 638 1.94 -16.56 -34.32
N LYS A 639 3.26 -16.53 -34.16
CA LYS A 639 4.27 -17.08 -35.09
C LYS A 639 4.14 -18.59 -35.33
N SER A 640 3.38 -19.32 -34.51
CA SER A 640 3.21 -20.77 -34.65
C SER A 640 2.34 -21.19 -35.83
N GLY A 641 1.65 -20.25 -36.50
CA GLY A 641 0.74 -20.55 -37.61
C GLY A 641 -0.53 -21.30 -37.19
N GLN A 642 -0.68 -21.63 -35.90
CA GLN A 642 -1.90 -22.19 -35.33
C GLN A 642 -2.81 -21.06 -34.87
N LEU A 643 -4.03 -21.02 -35.41
CA LEU A 643 -5.09 -20.12 -34.97
C LEU A 643 -5.62 -20.58 -33.62
N PHE A 644 -5.14 -19.95 -32.53
CA PHE A 644 -5.76 -20.14 -31.22
C PHE A 644 -7.01 -19.26 -31.10
N PRO A 645 -8.08 -19.74 -30.41
CA PRO A 645 -9.17 -18.87 -30.01
C PRO A 645 -8.63 -17.72 -29.16
N LYS A 646 -9.29 -16.56 -29.21
CA LYS A 646 -8.89 -15.36 -28.44
C LYS A 646 -8.75 -15.73 -26.96
N TRP A 647 -7.51 -15.83 -26.50
CA TRP A 647 -7.19 -16.20 -25.14
C TRP A 647 -6.77 -14.97 -24.33
N LYS A 648 -7.31 -14.87 -23.12
CA LYS A 648 -6.92 -13.89 -22.12
C LYS A 648 -6.98 -14.54 -20.74
N ARG A 649 -6.10 -14.13 -19.84
CA ARG A 649 -6.14 -14.51 -18.43
C ARG A 649 -5.81 -13.30 -17.57
N THR A 650 -6.58 -13.10 -16.51
CA THR A 650 -6.37 -12.04 -15.53
C THR A 650 -6.04 -12.65 -14.18
N LEU A 651 -5.08 -12.07 -13.48
CA LEU A 651 -4.68 -12.47 -12.13
C LEU A 651 -4.23 -11.25 -11.34
N TRP A 652 -4.35 -11.34 -10.02
CA TRP A 652 -3.81 -10.34 -9.12
C TRP A 652 -2.40 -10.71 -8.68
N LEU A 653 -1.49 -9.72 -8.74
CA LEU A 653 -0.11 -9.85 -8.31
C LEU A 653 0.09 -9.03 -7.04
N PRO A 654 0.55 -9.63 -5.93
CA PRO A 654 0.98 -8.86 -4.76
C PRO A 654 2.31 -8.15 -5.04
N PHE A 655 2.56 -7.05 -4.34
CA PHE A 655 3.82 -6.32 -4.47
C PHE A 655 4.99 -7.07 -3.80
N ALA A 656 6.08 -7.17 -4.55
CA ALA A 656 7.35 -7.73 -4.14
C ALA A 656 8.39 -6.62 -3.97
N GLN A 657 8.84 -6.39 -2.73
CA GLN A 657 9.87 -5.37 -2.48
C GLN A 657 11.23 -5.76 -3.08
N PHE A 658 11.60 -7.05 -3.00
CA PHE A 658 12.88 -7.57 -3.47
C PHE A 658 12.68 -8.82 -4.31
N LEU A 659 13.01 -8.75 -5.61
CA LEU A 659 12.76 -9.83 -6.57
C LEU A 659 13.40 -11.18 -6.16
N LYS A 660 14.57 -11.14 -5.53
CA LYS A 660 15.31 -12.35 -5.10
C LYS A 660 14.65 -13.11 -3.95
N LEU A 661 13.79 -12.44 -3.17
CA LEU A 661 13.04 -13.04 -2.06
C LEU A 661 11.58 -13.35 -2.45
N ALA A 662 11.19 -13.02 -3.69
CA ALA A 662 9.81 -12.99 -4.15
C ALA A 662 9.35 -14.29 -4.82
N SER A 663 10.01 -15.42 -4.60
CA SER A 663 9.64 -16.69 -5.26
C SER A 663 8.21 -17.13 -4.95
N GLU A 664 7.69 -16.79 -3.75
CA GLU A 664 6.31 -17.06 -3.35
C GLU A 664 5.30 -16.04 -3.94
N GLN A 665 5.78 -14.86 -4.36
CA GLN A 665 4.98 -13.79 -4.93
C GLN A 665 4.92 -13.88 -6.47
N GLU A 666 5.84 -14.64 -7.09
CA GLU A 666 5.78 -14.98 -8.51
C GLU A 666 4.48 -15.75 -8.80
N ARG A 667 3.74 -15.29 -9.80
CA ARG A 667 2.58 -16.00 -10.32
C ARG A 667 2.92 -16.53 -11.71
N ARG A 668 2.69 -17.83 -11.92
CA ARG A 668 2.98 -18.49 -13.19
C ARG A 668 1.69 -18.74 -13.95
N ILE A 669 1.72 -18.46 -15.24
CA ILE A 669 0.63 -18.75 -16.17
C ILE A 669 1.16 -19.60 -17.31
N GLU A 670 0.45 -20.67 -17.59
CA GLU A 670 0.62 -21.46 -18.80
C GLU A 670 -0.27 -20.88 -19.90
N VAL A 671 0.36 -20.53 -21.02
CA VAL A 671 -0.27 -20.03 -22.25
C VAL A 671 -0.78 -21.23 -23.08
N PRO A 672 -1.82 -21.10 -23.92
CA PRO A 672 -2.36 -22.24 -24.68
C PRO A 672 -1.37 -23.00 -25.58
N ASP A 673 -0.23 -22.40 -25.92
CA ASP A 673 0.85 -23.01 -26.70
C ASP A 673 1.91 -23.72 -25.84
N GLY A 674 1.68 -23.84 -24.53
CA GLY A 674 2.55 -24.54 -23.57
C GLY A 674 3.65 -23.67 -22.95
N ARG A 675 3.81 -22.41 -23.37
CA ARG A 675 4.77 -21.49 -22.75
C ARG A 675 4.36 -21.16 -21.32
N VAL A 676 5.35 -20.99 -20.44
CA VAL A 676 5.11 -20.57 -19.05
C VAL A 676 5.67 -19.16 -18.84
N ILE A 677 4.79 -18.28 -18.37
CA ILE A 677 5.13 -16.89 -18.04
C ILE A 677 5.06 -16.73 -16.52
N GLY A 678 6.18 -16.37 -15.90
CA GLY A 678 6.24 -15.87 -14.53
C GLY A 678 6.07 -14.35 -14.48
N LEU A 679 5.25 -13.88 -13.54
CA LEU A 679 4.88 -12.48 -13.34
C LEU A 679 5.18 -12.07 -11.90
N VAL A 680 5.87 -10.95 -11.73
CA VAL A 680 6.09 -10.33 -10.40
C VAL A 680 5.85 -8.83 -10.49
N PHE A 681 5.00 -8.30 -9.62
CA PHE A 681 4.86 -6.85 -9.43
C PHE A 681 5.86 -6.38 -8.38
N GLY A 682 6.78 -5.48 -8.72
CA GLY A 682 7.81 -5.06 -7.76
C GLY A 682 8.43 -3.71 -8.08
N LYS A 683 9.54 -3.40 -7.41
CA LYS A 683 10.30 -2.17 -7.65
C LYS A 683 11.06 -2.22 -8.98
N LYS A 684 11.24 -1.06 -9.60
CA LYS A 684 12.17 -0.89 -10.73
C LYS A 684 13.61 -1.11 -10.25
N LEU A 685 14.42 -1.83 -11.00
CA LEU A 685 15.83 -2.03 -10.73
C LEU A 685 16.67 -1.03 -11.54
N HIS A 686 17.56 -0.33 -10.86
CA HIS A 686 18.57 0.53 -11.46
C HIS A 686 19.92 -0.15 -11.39
N ARG A 687 20.61 -0.20 -12.52
CA ARG A 687 22.01 -0.63 -12.55
C ARG A 687 22.91 0.51 -12.13
N PHE A 688 23.86 0.21 -11.26
CA PHE A 688 24.94 1.11 -10.95
C PHE A 688 25.84 1.29 -12.18
N PRO A 689 26.35 2.51 -12.43
CA PRO A 689 27.23 2.77 -13.57
C PRO A 689 28.68 2.32 -13.30
N GLY A 690 28.97 1.02 -13.37
CA GLY A 690 30.34 0.49 -13.17
C GLY A 690 30.75 0.41 -11.71
N LEU A 691 29.78 0.07 -10.85
CA LEU A 691 29.96 -0.13 -9.43
C LEU A 691 29.26 -1.43 -9.08
N THR A 692 29.96 -2.34 -8.40
CA THR A 692 29.35 -3.53 -7.80
C THR A 692 29.65 -3.58 -6.31
N VAL A 693 28.71 -4.15 -5.57
CA VAL A 693 28.76 -4.20 -4.10
C VAL A 693 28.48 -5.63 -3.66
N GLN A 694 29.26 -6.11 -2.70
CA GLN A 694 29.14 -7.45 -2.13
C GLN A 694 29.16 -7.35 -0.61
N LEU A 695 28.28 -8.08 0.06
CA LEU A 695 28.34 -8.24 1.52
C LEU A 695 29.44 -9.24 1.85
N THR A 696 30.44 -8.81 2.62
CA THR A 696 31.49 -9.72 3.11
C THR A 696 31.21 -10.20 4.52
N ASP A 697 30.67 -9.31 5.37
CA ASP A 697 30.36 -9.65 6.76
C ASP A 697 29.33 -8.67 7.34
N PHE A 698 28.63 -9.08 8.40
CA PHE A 698 27.66 -8.27 9.12
C PHE A 698 27.90 -8.35 10.63
N GLU A 699 27.92 -7.20 11.28
CA GLU A 699 28.13 -7.07 12.72
C GLU A 699 26.99 -6.24 13.34
N MET A 700 26.42 -6.75 14.44
CA MET A 700 25.48 -6.02 15.27
C MET A 700 26.19 -5.60 16.56
N PHE A 701 26.14 -4.30 16.88
CA PHE A 701 26.67 -3.75 18.12
C PHE A 701 25.53 -3.53 19.11
N PRO A 702 25.39 -4.35 20.15
CA PRO A 702 24.36 -4.14 21.16
C PRO A 702 24.66 -2.94 22.08
N TYR A 703 23.65 -2.50 22.82
CA TYR A 703 23.88 -1.70 24.03
C TYR A 703 24.59 -2.54 25.10
N PRO A 704 25.42 -1.95 25.97
CA PRO A 704 26.03 -2.68 27.08
C PRO A 704 24.95 -3.40 27.90
N HIS A 705 25.14 -4.69 28.16
CA HIS A 705 24.21 -5.56 28.92
C HIS A 705 22.79 -5.70 28.33
N SER A 706 22.61 -5.48 27.03
CA SER A 706 21.32 -5.64 26.36
C SER A 706 21.50 -6.33 25.02
N ASP A 707 20.51 -7.12 24.60
CA ASP A 707 20.44 -7.64 23.23
C ASP A 707 19.80 -6.66 22.25
N THR A 708 19.43 -5.49 22.76
CA THR A 708 18.91 -4.41 21.92
C THR A 708 20.07 -3.83 21.11
N PRO A 709 19.95 -3.82 19.78
CA PRO A 709 20.98 -3.29 18.92
C PRO A 709 21.11 -1.77 19.03
N ARG A 710 22.34 -1.30 19.24
CA ARG A 710 22.73 0.11 19.24
C ARG A 710 23.09 0.60 17.84
N ASP A 711 23.85 -0.21 17.11
CA ASP A 711 24.24 0.06 15.72
C ASP A 711 24.41 -1.27 14.97
N TYR A 712 24.37 -1.20 13.65
CA TYR A 712 24.66 -2.34 12.79
C TYR A 712 25.58 -1.91 11.67
N ARG A 713 26.51 -2.78 11.34
CA ARG A 713 27.56 -2.50 10.39
C ARG A 713 27.61 -3.62 9.37
N SER A 714 27.50 -3.23 8.10
CA SER A 714 27.77 -4.13 6.98
C SER A 714 29.19 -3.89 6.50
N ASN A 715 30.03 -4.91 6.52
CA ASN A 715 31.33 -4.88 5.89
C ASN A 715 31.14 -5.25 4.42
N LEU A 716 31.54 -4.35 3.52
CA LEU A 716 31.29 -4.45 2.08
C LEU A 716 32.59 -4.56 1.30
N ARG A 717 32.56 -5.35 0.23
CA ARG A 717 33.54 -5.27 -0.85
C ARG A 717 32.92 -4.48 -1.99
N VAL A 718 33.53 -3.36 -2.33
CA VAL A 718 33.07 -2.48 -3.40
C VAL A 718 34.07 -2.53 -4.54
N SER A 719 33.59 -2.86 -5.74
CA SER A 719 34.39 -2.80 -6.96
C SER A 719 33.93 -1.64 -7.83
N VAL A 720 34.86 -0.80 -8.26
CA VAL A 720 34.59 0.32 -9.16
C VAL A 720 35.44 0.15 -10.41
N ASP A 721 34.81 0.27 -11.57
CA ASP A 721 35.48 0.15 -12.86
C ASP A 721 36.42 1.36 -13.07
N GLY A 722 37.71 1.08 -13.22
CA GLY A 722 38.71 2.09 -13.55
C GLY A 722 38.65 2.54 -15.02
N PRO A 723 39.31 3.67 -15.37
CA PRO A 723 39.40 4.15 -16.75
C PRO A 723 40.05 3.15 -17.73
N SER A 724 40.83 2.20 -17.20
CA SER A 724 41.61 1.19 -17.92
C SER A 724 41.06 -0.23 -17.77
N ALA A 725 39.77 -0.39 -17.43
CA ALA A 725 39.14 -1.69 -17.13
C ALA A 725 39.77 -2.46 -15.96
N THR A 726 40.65 -1.82 -15.18
CA THR A 726 41.16 -2.35 -13.93
C THR A 726 40.18 -2.08 -12.81
N TYR A 727 39.68 -3.15 -12.17
CA TYR A 727 38.79 -3.06 -11.02
C TYR A 727 39.58 -2.66 -9.78
N LYS A 728 39.13 -1.62 -9.08
CA LYS A 728 39.64 -1.30 -7.75
C LYS A 728 38.68 -1.84 -6.72
N GLU A 729 39.04 -2.97 -6.11
CA GLU A 729 38.31 -3.50 -4.96
C GLU A 729 38.71 -2.76 -3.69
N ILE A 730 37.70 -2.34 -2.92
CA ILE A 730 37.89 -1.63 -1.65
C ILE A 730 36.97 -2.27 -0.63
N ALA A 731 37.56 -2.84 0.43
CA ALA A 731 36.83 -3.26 1.61
C ALA A 731 36.49 -2.03 2.45
N ARG A 732 35.19 -1.75 2.65
CA ARG A 732 34.72 -0.63 3.46
C ARG A 732 33.50 -1.03 4.29
N PRO A 733 33.47 -0.64 5.57
CA PRO A 733 32.25 -0.75 6.35
C PRO A 733 31.23 0.31 5.94
N THR A 734 29.97 0.06 6.26
CA THR A 734 28.92 1.08 6.29
C THR A 734 27.98 0.82 7.46
N SER A 735 27.48 1.88 8.07
CA SER A 735 26.41 1.83 9.09
C SER A 735 25.35 2.89 8.81
N LEU A 736 24.38 3.03 9.72
CA LEU A 736 23.38 4.10 9.62
C LEU A 736 24.02 5.48 9.81
N ASN A 737 24.97 5.58 10.73
CA ASN A 737 25.63 6.84 11.11
C ASN A 737 26.91 7.13 10.32
N GLU A 738 27.56 6.09 9.78
CA GLU A 738 28.75 6.21 8.93
C GLU A 738 28.46 5.66 7.53
N PRO A 739 27.76 6.43 6.69
CA PRO A 739 27.38 5.97 5.36
C PRO A 739 28.58 5.92 4.42
N LEU A 740 28.70 4.84 3.66
CA LEU A 740 29.74 4.70 2.64
C LEU A 740 29.43 5.59 1.43
N LEU A 741 30.35 6.51 1.13
CA LEU A 741 30.24 7.41 -0.02
C LEU A 741 31.17 6.97 -1.16
N VAL A 742 30.59 6.49 -2.26
CA VAL A 742 31.34 5.99 -3.42
C VAL A 742 31.16 6.93 -4.60
N ARG A 743 32.27 7.50 -5.10
CA ARG A 743 32.26 8.32 -6.31
C ARG A 743 32.41 7.42 -7.53
N VAL A 744 31.56 7.63 -8.52
CA VAL A 744 31.56 6.87 -9.77
C VAL A 744 32.04 7.77 -10.90
N PRO A 745 33.03 7.34 -11.72
CA PRO A 745 33.51 8.14 -12.82
C PRO A 745 32.44 8.37 -13.88
N PHE A 746 32.48 9.51 -14.56
CA PHE A 746 31.59 9.81 -15.67
C PHE A 746 31.76 8.78 -16.79
N ARG A 747 30.64 8.19 -17.22
CA ARG A 747 30.59 7.30 -18.37
C ARG A 747 29.96 8.01 -19.56
N PRO A 748 30.66 8.13 -20.70
CA PRO A 748 30.06 8.66 -21.90
C PRO A 748 28.91 7.75 -22.34
N ARG A 749 27.80 8.37 -22.70
CA ARG A 749 26.61 7.72 -23.23
C ARG A 749 26.73 7.59 -24.74
N THR A 750 26.56 6.40 -25.28
CA THR A 750 26.65 6.16 -26.74
C THR A 750 25.44 6.71 -27.49
N ASP A 751 24.33 6.93 -26.79
CA ASP A 751 23.07 7.43 -27.34
C ASP A 751 22.96 8.96 -27.39
N VAL A 752 23.98 9.70 -26.91
CA VAL A 752 24.00 11.17 -26.95
C VAL A 752 25.20 11.70 -27.74
N PRO A 753 25.06 12.84 -28.44
CA PRO A 753 26.17 13.48 -29.14
C PRO A 753 27.39 13.73 -28.26
N GLY A 754 28.60 13.65 -28.84
CA GLY A 754 29.87 13.84 -28.11
C GLY A 754 29.99 15.15 -27.35
N VAL A 755 29.37 16.24 -27.85
CA VAL A 755 29.32 17.53 -27.15
C VAL A 755 28.54 17.44 -25.83
N ILE A 756 27.44 16.68 -25.78
CA ILE A 756 26.67 16.45 -24.55
C ILE A 756 27.52 15.64 -23.57
N ASN A 757 28.24 14.62 -24.04
CA ASN A 757 29.17 13.86 -23.20
C ASN A 757 30.31 14.73 -22.66
N MET A 758 30.84 15.66 -23.45
CA MET A 758 31.86 16.61 -23.00
C MET A 758 31.31 17.55 -21.91
N ILE A 759 30.11 18.10 -22.09
CA ILE A 759 29.43 18.92 -21.08
C ILE A 759 29.14 18.10 -19.83
N GLY A 760 28.66 16.86 -19.97
CA GLY A 760 28.42 15.93 -18.87
C GLY A 760 29.68 15.61 -18.09
N ARG A 761 30.81 15.40 -18.77
CA ARG A 761 32.12 15.21 -18.15
C ARG A 761 32.55 16.45 -17.35
N LEU A 762 32.43 17.65 -17.91
CA LEU A 762 32.73 18.89 -17.18
C LEU A 762 31.80 19.08 -15.98
N ALA A 763 30.50 18.84 -16.16
CA ALA A 763 29.53 18.90 -15.09
C ALA A 763 29.84 17.90 -13.97
N SER A 764 30.31 16.70 -14.30
CA SER A 764 30.70 15.68 -13.31
C SER A 764 31.89 16.07 -12.44
N VAL A 765 32.75 17.00 -12.88
CA VAL A 765 33.83 17.54 -12.04
C VAL A 765 33.28 18.46 -10.97
N ILE A 766 32.29 19.27 -11.33
CA ILE A 766 31.63 20.23 -10.43
C ILE A 766 30.62 19.52 -9.52
N VAL A 767 29.93 18.53 -10.08
CA VAL A 767 28.85 17.78 -9.45
C VAL A 767 29.13 16.28 -9.63
N PRO A 768 30.04 15.71 -8.83
CA PRO A 768 30.40 14.30 -8.96
C PRO A 768 29.20 13.41 -8.66
N THR A 769 28.98 12.39 -9.50
CA THR A 769 28.04 11.31 -9.22
C THR A 769 28.59 10.50 -8.05
N GLN A 770 28.02 10.72 -6.86
CA GLN A 770 28.40 10.06 -5.63
C GLN A 770 27.18 9.32 -5.09
N TYR A 771 27.31 8.00 -4.91
CA TYR A 771 26.32 7.18 -4.24
C TYR A 771 26.64 7.12 -2.75
N LYS A 772 25.61 7.33 -1.95
CA LYS A 772 25.59 7.12 -0.51
C LYS A 772 24.92 5.78 -0.26
N LEU A 773 25.65 4.85 0.33
CA LEU A 773 25.17 3.54 0.77
C LEU A 773 25.13 3.55 2.29
N SER A 774 23.96 3.49 2.89
CA SER A 774 23.77 3.49 4.35
C SER A 774 22.95 2.29 4.78
N GLN A 775 23.21 1.74 5.96
CA GLN A 775 22.40 0.66 6.51
C GLN A 775 20.92 1.09 6.62
N ALA A 776 19.99 0.29 6.10
CA ALA A 776 18.55 0.58 6.14
C ALA A 776 17.73 -0.54 6.83
N GLY A 777 18.13 -1.80 6.66
CA GLY A 777 17.45 -2.96 7.26
C GLY A 777 18.31 -4.21 7.18
N TRP A 778 17.93 -5.29 7.86
CA TRP A 778 18.71 -6.52 7.91
C TRP A 778 17.85 -7.69 8.41
N ASP A 779 18.35 -8.91 8.29
CA ASP A 779 17.67 -10.15 8.72
C ASP A 779 17.66 -10.32 10.25
N ALA A 780 16.80 -9.57 10.93
CA ALA A 780 16.69 -9.62 12.39
C ALA A 780 16.26 -11.01 12.90
N GLN A 781 15.38 -11.71 12.18
CA GLN A 781 14.89 -13.02 12.58
C GLN A 781 15.96 -14.09 12.44
N GLY A 782 16.65 -14.16 11.30
CA GLY A 782 17.74 -15.12 11.08
C GLY A 782 18.90 -14.90 12.05
N TRP A 783 19.16 -13.65 12.45
CA TRP A 783 20.14 -13.36 13.49
C TRP A 783 19.74 -13.87 14.87
N GLN A 784 18.49 -13.67 15.30
CA GLN A 784 18.05 -14.18 16.62
C GLN A 784 18.08 -15.72 16.66
N GLN A 785 17.70 -16.36 15.55
CA GLN A 785 17.82 -17.81 15.40
C GLN A 785 19.27 -18.27 15.54
N THR A 786 20.19 -17.68 14.77
CA THR A 786 21.61 -18.06 14.79
C THR A 786 22.30 -17.67 16.09
N LYS A 787 21.87 -16.60 16.75
CA LYS A 787 22.35 -16.24 18.10
C LYS A 787 22.08 -17.35 19.10
N THR A 788 20.87 -17.91 19.09
CA THR A 788 20.53 -19.03 19.97
C THR A 788 21.44 -20.24 19.74
N LEU A 789 21.83 -20.51 18.49
CA LEU A 789 22.78 -21.57 18.14
C LEU A 789 24.20 -21.23 18.61
N ALA A 790 24.61 -19.97 18.48
CA ALA A 790 25.92 -19.50 18.93
C ALA A 790 26.05 -19.56 20.47
N ASP A 791 25.00 -19.19 21.20
CA ASP A 791 24.93 -19.27 22.65
C ASP A 791 25.00 -20.73 23.15
N ARG A 792 24.61 -21.70 22.31
CA ARG A 792 24.77 -23.15 22.56
C ARG A 792 26.13 -23.70 22.13
N GLY A 793 26.98 -22.88 21.49
CA GLY A 793 28.27 -23.30 20.95
C GLY A 793 28.17 -24.14 19.67
N GLU A 794 27.00 -24.19 19.01
CA GLU A 794 26.80 -24.95 17.76
C GLU A 794 27.42 -24.22 16.55
N ILE A 795 27.51 -22.89 16.61
CA ILE A 795 28.17 -22.04 15.62
C ILE A 795 29.06 -21.00 16.31
N PRO A 796 30.10 -20.46 15.67
CA PRO A 796 31.05 -19.57 16.34
C PRO A 796 30.47 -18.19 16.71
N ARG A 797 29.49 -17.69 15.94
CA ARG A 797 28.86 -16.38 16.14
C ARG A 797 27.51 -16.29 15.42
N PRO A 798 26.60 -15.40 15.87
CA PRO A 798 25.38 -15.08 15.12
C PRO A 798 25.69 -14.47 13.74
N MET A 799 24.77 -14.66 12.79
CA MET A 799 24.90 -14.16 11.42
C MET A 799 23.55 -13.70 10.85
N ALA A 800 23.58 -12.69 9.98
CA ALA A 800 22.42 -12.23 9.23
C ALA A 800 22.48 -12.80 7.81
N ARG A 801 21.37 -13.36 7.30
CA ARG A 801 21.33 -13.93 5.93
C ARG A 801 21.33 -12.88 4.85
N PHE A 802 20.87 -11.67 5.16
CA PHE A 802 20.89 -10.53 4.25
C PHE A 802 20.98 -9.20 5.00
N THR A 803 21.43 -8.19 4.28
CA THR A 803 21.40 -6.78 4.69
C THR A 803 20.75 -5.94 3.59
N ILE A 804 20.10 -4.84 3.98
CA ILE A 804 19.49 -3.87 3.08
C ILE A 804 20.19 -2.55 3.28
N LEU A 805 20.77 -2.02 2.21
CA LEU A 805 21.41 -0.71 2.19
C LEU A 805 20.49 0.30 1.48
N GLY A 806 20.20 1.41 2.13
CA GLY A 806 19.63 2.58 1.49
C GLY A 806 20.65 3.18 0.52
N VAL A 807 20.24 3.34 -0.73
CA VAL A 807 21.00 3.95 -1.81
C VAL A 807 20.45 5.35 -2.06
N GLY A 808 21.31 6.35 -2.11
CA GLY A 808 20.94 7.69 -2.54
C GLY A 808 22.06 8.34 -3.33
N ASN A 809 21.75 8.96 -4.46
CA ASN A 809 22.63 9.96 -5.06
C ASN A 809 22.12 11.36 -4.66
N ASN A 810 23.03 12.30 -4.37
CA ASN A 810 22.65 13.67 -4.01
C ASN A 810 23.13 14.68 -5.07
N PRO A 811 22.68 14.56 -6.34
CA PRO A 811 23.21 15.35 -7.44
C PRO A 811 22.85 16.84 -7.27
N GLY A 812 23.84 17.71 -7.23
CA GLY A 812 23.61 19.17 -7.17
C GLY A 812 23.36 19.74 -5.78
N ILE A 813 23.44 18.93 -4.71
CA ILE A 813 23.33 19.44 -3.33
C ILE A 813 24.37 20.53 -3.04
N TYR A 814 25.58 20.41 -3.60
CA TYR A 814 26.63 21.42 -3.49
C TYR A 814 26.26 22.75 -4.18
N VAL A 815 25.50 22.70 -5.28
CA VAL A 815 25.03 23.90 -5.99
C VAL A 815 23.99 24.64 -5.15
N ILE A 816 23.05 23.89 -4.57
CA ILE A 816 22.04 24.42 -3.64
C ILE A 816 22.72 25.04 -2.41
N ALA A 817 23.65 24.30 -1.79
CA ALA A 817 24.40 24.78 -0.63
C ALA A 817 25.20 26.05 -0.95
N THR A 818 25.87 26.11 -2.10
CA THR A 818 26.57 27.31 -2.56
C THR A 818 25.61 28.50 -2.70
N GLY A 819 24.43 28.28 -3.29
CA GLY A 819 23.40 29.31 -3.40
C GLY A 819 22.91 29.82 -2.03
N ALA A 820 22.73 28.92 -1.06
CA ALA A 820 22.34 29.28 0.30
C ALA A 820 23.43 30.08 1.04
N VAL A 821 24.70 29.73 0.86
CA VAL A 821 25.84 30.49 1.38
C VAL A 821 25.88 31.90 0.78
N LEU A 822 25.70 32.03 -0.54
CA LEU A 822 25.64 33.33 -1.21
C LEU A 822 24.50 34.21 -0.68
N MET A 823 23.31 33.65 -0.47
CA MET A 823 22.20 34.39 0.15
C MET A 823 22.55 34.84 1.57
N SER A 824 23.13 33.95 2.37
CA SER A 824 23.50 34.22 3.77
C SER A 824 24.55 35.33 3.90
N ILE A 825 25.47 35.44 2.94
CA ILE A 825 26.47 36.52 2.86
C ILE A 825 25.84 37.81 2.26
N GLY A 826 25.00 37.67 1.24
CA GLY A 826 24.43 38.79 0.49
C GLY A 826 23.42 39.61 1.29
N ILE A 827 22.60 38.97 2.15
CA ILE A 827 21.60 39.65 2.98
C ILE A 827 22.27 40.66 3.94
N PRO A 828 23.25 40.27 4.79
CA PRO A 828 23.94 41.22 5.65
C PRO A 828 24.61 42.36 4.87
N TRP A 829 25.17 42.06 3.70
CA TRP A 829 25.74 43.10 2.85
C TRP A 829 24.69 44.13 2.41
N ALA A 830 23.54 43.65 1.92
CA ALA A 830 22.49 44.51 1.39
C ALA A 830 21.84 45.40 2.48
N PHE A 831 21.65 44.85 3.68
CA PHE A 831 20.93 45.53 4.76
C PHE A 831 21.82 46.27 5.76
N TYR A 832 23.09 45.89 5.95
CA TYR A 832 23.97 46.53 6.93
C TYR A 832 25.18 47.22 6.27
N VAL A 833 25.92 46.51 5.41
CA VAL A 833 27.15 47.06 4.80
C VAL A 833 26.83 48.19 3.81
N LYS A 834 25.85 47.99 2.93
CA LYS A 834 25.45 48.99 1.93
C LYS A 834 24.99 50.30 2.59
N PRO A 835 24.08 50.32 3.58
CA PRO A 835 23.73 51.56 4.29
C PRO A 835 24.93 52.26 4.93
N LEU A 836 25.87 51.51 5.51
CA LEU A 836 27.10 52.09 6.08
C LEU A 836 27.95 52.79 5.01
N ILE A 837 28.19 52.14 3.87
CA ILE A 837 28.93 52.71 2.74
C ILE A 837 28.21 53.96 2.22
N MET A 838 26.88 53.91 2.07
CA MET A 838 26.09 55.05 1.60
C MET A 838 26.10 56.22 2.59
N ARG A 839 26.06 55.96 3.90
CA ARG A 839 26.22 56.98 4.94
C ARG A 839 27.59 57.65 4.84
N ARG A 840 28.68 56.87 4.83
CA ARG A 840 30.05 57.40 4.69
C ARG A 840 30.24 58.23 3.41
N ARG A 841 29.71 57.76 2.29
CA ARG A 841 29.78 58.49 1.01
C ARG A 841 28.98 59.79 1.06
N ARG A 842 27.78 59.77 1.64
CA ARG A 842 26.96 60.97 1.84
C ARG A 842 27.69 61.99 2.74
N ASP A 843 28.31 61.53 3.81
CA ASP A 843 29.01 62.41 4.75
C ASP A 843 30.27 63.01 4.12
N ARG A 844 31.01 62.23 3.32
CA ARG A 844 32.12 62.73 2.51
C ARG A 844 31.68 63.81 1.51
N LEU A 845 30.61 63.56 0.76
CA LEU A 845 30.07 64.54 -0.20
C LEU A 845 29.58 65.81 0.49
N LYS A 846 28.93 65.69 1.67
CA LYS A 846 28.54 66.85 2.48
C LYS A 846 29.77 67.68 2.90
N LYS A 847 30.85 67.04 3.33
CA LYS A 847 32.12 67.72 3.67
C LYS A 847 32.74 68.41 2.45
N GLU A 848 32.78 67.75 1.29
CA GLU A 848 33.30 68.33 0.04
C GLU A 848 32.45 69.53 -0.44
N HIS A 849 31.12 69.46 -0.33
CA HIS A 849 30.22 70.57 -0.63
C HIS A 849 30.39 71.73 0.36
N ALA A 850 30.49 71.45 1.66
CA ALA A 850 30.75 72.47 2.66
C ALA A 850 32.11 73.17 2.42
N ALA A 851 33.15 72.41 2.08
CA ALA A 851 34.46 72.97 1.72
C ALA A 851 34.41 73.82 0.45
N LYS A 852 33.69 73.40 -0.60
CA LYS A 852 33.50 74.19 -1.83
C LYS A 852 32.71 75.48 -1.58
N VAL A 853 31.61 75.42 -0.82
CA VAL A 853 30.82 76.60 -0.46
C VAL A 853 31.65 77.55 0.41
N GLY A 854 32.42 77.01 1.37
CA GLY A 854 33.37 77.79 2.16
C GLY A 854 34.44 78.47 1.31
N ALA A 855 35.02 77.76 0.33
CA ALA A 855 36.01 78.32 -0.58
C ALA A 855 35.44 79.43 -1.48
N VAL A 856 34.20 79.27 -1.97
CA VAL A 856 33.50 80.30 -2.76
C VAL A 856 33.16 81.53 -1.91
N HIS A 857 32.79 81.34 -0.63
CA HIS A 857 32.60 82.46 0.29
C HIS A 857 33.91 83.16 0.65
N ALA A 858 35.01 82.42 0.78
CA ALA A 858 36.33 82.99 1.06
C ALA A 858 36.94 83.74 -0.14
N SER A 859 36.56 83.40 -1.38
CA SER A 859 37.04 84.07 -2.60
C SER A 859 36.12 85.20 -3.11
N ALA A 860 35.00 85.47 -2.44
CA ALA A 860 34.16 86.62 -2.77
C ALA A 860 34.87 87.92 -2.31
N PRO A 861 35.15 88.89 -3.23
CA PRO A 861 35.84 90.12 -2.87
C PRO A 861 35.02 90.88 -1.82
N ALA A 862 35.68 91.29 -0.73
CA ALA A 862 35.09 92.10 0.32
C ALA A 862 34.46 93.35 -0.34
N ARG A 863 33.12 93.40 -0.38
CA ARG A 863 32.40 94.61 -0.80
C ARG A 863 32.76 95.70 0.20
N ALA A 864 33.58 96.65 -0.25
CA ALA A 864 33.87 97.88 0.46
C ALA A 864 32.55 98.54 0.86
N GLY A 865 32.43 98.83 2.16
CA GLY A 865 31.22 99.37 2.76
C GLY A 865 30.85 100.72 2.17
N VAL A 866 29.57 100.86 1.83
CA VAL A 866 28.89 102.16 1.80
C VAL A 866 28.24 102.31 3.17
N ALA A 867 28.79 103.24 3.96
CA ALA A 867 28.18 103.70 5.20
C ALA A 867 26.98 104.62 4.88
N PRO A 868 25.98 104.74 5.78
CA PRO A 868 24.86 105.67 5.60
C PRO A 868 25.31 107.14 5.57
#